data_AF-A0A1V9Z5Z2-F1
#
_entry.id   AF-A0A1V9Z5Z2-F1
#
_cell.length_a   1.000
_cell.length_b   1.000
_cell.length_c   1.000
_cell.angle_alpha   90.00
_cell.angle_beta   90.00
_cell.angle_gamma   90.00
#
_symmetry.space_group_name_H-M   'P 1'
#
loop_
_entity.id
_entity.type
_entity.pdbx_description
1 polymer ?
#
loop_
_entity_poly.entity_id
_entity_poly.type
_entity_poly.pdbx_seq_one_letter_code
_entity_poly.pdbx_strand_id
1 'polypeptide(L)'
;MAEPVQGGRAAQAAADTIAAEISGAVSSVARQSYQSQTQTWDVLEAVLQRAASTTAPYDVRYILGKADWFHRSAMLSGVTAFVANHVSSLAMAATTIPAFEVLVGALLDPLATPCMDDVSGKAGKVARACRWRRELGPFADMLCTKRWEAFSRALAALAVNDSARLAGVLEALDLLPLFSSKTTCAVVALDGFFAIFTGDDAGASGATMVHTLVRGLLRIDWTSPSRASYRDELLVRLFRRLQELPFSTAPALTDSLLHGLQTALIDATITPHEGVVLLMKLAGLVSPDVVAAVLGGCFDAGLSSAPLPENKPLLFLMGACAHTALVPDDTIIALLVQLFSDATAAPKHVRLTAAYYIALHRMLDLRKEHQLRALLLADAEIHRQVPEEVTSAFFATCFRMDARAIDNWLRAHDVLAGADDGVVPWAELVPFATLALHPRAAATSRLSNEPPCVLQGATFEADVVARRTKRRRTARTSAADCLAPDVLQHIFAFLSPKRIARVAAVSRAFAAATADPLLWRRLYLAPSRFLAPIVCQHPPTYVHDYRALFAERYRAERAFRKARLTSGRRVLVLCNICGCVHVSKSTSLAFTHTKQHATSRTYKAIPCPECPEHFAFKNKLIEHRRAAHGFGRPRRIQASPDSCDLASPGSGSGDQGSASSGNQA
;
A
#
# COMPACT_ATOMS: atom_id res chain seq x y z
N MET A 1 21.81 22.30 48.99
CA MET A 1 22.96 23.22 48.86
C MET A 1 23.62 22.87 47.53
N ALA A 2 23.16 23.44 46.42
CA ALA A 2 23.37 24.83 45.96
C ALA A 2 24.80 25.06 45.46
N GLU A 3 25.01 24.84 44.15
CA GLU A 3 25.71 25.69 43.16
C GLU A 3 26.27 24.85 42.00
N PRO A 4 25.62 24.92 40.82
CA PRO A 4 26.37 25.40 39.63
C PRO A 4 25.60 26.43 38.77
N VAL A 5 24.53 27.03 39.28
CA VAL A 5 23.66 27.94 38.48
C VAL A 5 24.21 29.38 38.35
N GLN A 6 25.11 29.82 39.24
CA GLN A 6 25.61 31.21 39.22
C GLN A 6 26.66 31.48 38.12
N GLY A 7 27.50 30.51 37.77
CA GLY A 7 28.54 30.67 36.74
C GLY A 7 27.99 30.93 35.34
N GLY A 8 26.90 30.24 34.96
CA GLY A 8 26.27 30.40 33.64
C GLY A 8 25.58 31.76 33.45
N ARG A 9 24.99 32.33 34.51
CA ARG A 9 24.32 33.64 34.43
C ARG A 9 25.30 34.81 34.29
N ALA A 10 26.45 34.74 34.96
CA ALA A 10 27.48 35.76 34.87
C ALA A 10 28.15 35.78 33.48
N ALA A 11 28.46 34.60 32.93
CA ALA A 11 28.98 34.47 31.56
C ALA A 11 27.98 35.00 30.51
N GLN A 12 26.69 34.66 30.66
CA GLN A 12 25.66 35.14 29.74
C GLN A 12 25.44 36.66 29.83
N ALA A 13 25.54 37.26 31.03
CA ALA A 13 25.46 38.71 31.20
C ALA A 13 26.66 39.43 30.57
N ALA A 14 27.86 38.85 30.65
CA ALA A 14 29.04 39.38 29.97
C ALA A 14 28.88 39.31 28.44
N ALA A 15 28.40 38.18 27.91
CA ALA A 15 28.10 38.03 26.49
C ALA A 15 27.02 39.01 26.00
N ASP A 16 25.94 39.20 26.76
CA ASP A 16 24.91 40.19 26.43
C ASP A 16 25.44 41.63 26.43
N THR A 17 26.41 41.95 27.31
CA THR A 17 27.09 43.25 27.34
C THR A 17 27.91 43.48 26.07
N ILE A 18 28.72 42.50 25.67
CA ILE A 18 29.52 42.58 24.44
C ILE A 18 28.60 42.69 23.21
N ALA A 19 27.48 41.96 23.17
CA ALA A 19 26.51 42.06 22.08
C ALA A 19 25.89 43.47 21.97
N ALA A 20 25.63 44.13 23.10
CA ALA A 20 25.13 45.50 23.13
C ALA A 20 26.19 46.50 22.64
N GLU A 21 27.45 46.32 23.01
CA GLU A 21 28.57 47.14 22.52
C GLU A 21 28.76 47.01 21.01
N ILE A 22 28.71 45.80 20.46
CA ILE A 22 28.75 45.57 19.00
C ILE A 22 27.59 46.31 18.34
N SER A 23 26.39 46.20 18.89
CA SER A 23 25.19 46.87 18.35
C SER A 23 25.36 48.40 18.33
N GLY A 24 25.93 48.96 19.39
CA GLY A 24 26.25 50.39 19.50
C GLY A 24 27.31 50.83 18.49
N ALA A 25 28.42 50.10 18.40
CA ALA A 25 29.49 50.38 17.45
C ALA A 25 29.01 50.31 15.99
N VAL A 26 28.26 49.27 15.63
CA VAL A 26 27.68 49.12 14.29
C VAL A 26 26.75 50.28 13.96
N SER A 27 25.87 50.67 14.89
CA SER A 27 24.95 51.80 14.68
C SER A 27 25.70 53.13 14.51
N SER A 28 26.78 53.34 15.27
CA SER A 28 27.63 54.52 15.17
C SER A 28 28.30 54.60 13.80
N VAL A 29 28.96 53.52 13.37
CA VAL A 29 29.66 53.48 12.07
C VAL A 29 28.67 53.63 10.91
N ALA A 30 27.51 52.96 10.98
CA ALA A 30 26.48 53.10 9.94
C ALA A 30 25.96 54.55 9.84
N ARG A 31 25.80 55.24 10.97
CA ARG A 31 25.39 56.65 11.01
C ARG A 31 26.48 57.57 10.46
N GLN A 32 27.73 57.39 10.87
CA GLN A 32 28.87 58.17 10.38
C GLN A 32 29.03 58.01 8.87
N SER A 33 28.91 56.77 8.36
CA SER A 33 28.93 56.48 6.92
C SER A 33 27.83 57.24 6.17
N TYR A 34 26.59 57.21 6.67
CA TYR A 34 25.49 57.96 6.07
C TYR A 34 25.71 59.49 6.12
N GLN A 35 26.33 59.99 7.18
CA GLN A 35 26.64 61.40 7.37
C GLN A 35 27.93 61.84 6.68
N SER A 36 28.59 60.96 5.90
CA SER A 36 29.90 61.22 5.27
C SER A 36 30.99 61.68 6.26
N GLN A 37 30.92 61.19 7.50
CA GLN A 37 31.89 61.44 8.55
C GLN A 37 32.97 60.34 8.58
N THR A 38 34.13 60.63 9.19
CA THR A 38 35.16 59.64 9.45
C THR A 38 34.59 58.50 10.29
N GLN A 39 34.67 57.29 9.76
CA GLN A 39 34.08 56.11 10.37
C GLN A 39 35.01 55.52 11.43
N THR A 40 34.47 55.18 12.60
CA THR A 40 35.22 54.56 13.71
C THR A 40 35.30 53.04 13.57
N TRP A 41 35.92 52.55 12.47
CA TRP A 41 36.08 51.12 12.20
C TRP A 41 36.92 50.41 13.27
N ASP A 42 37.98 51.06 13.76
CA ASP A 42 38.89 50.50 14.78
C ASP A 42 38.17 50.12 16.08
N VAL A 43 37.15 50.89 16.47
CA VAL A 43 36.35 50.60 17.67
C VAL A 43 35.51 49.34 17.46
N LEU A 44 34.92 49.18 16.27
CA LEU A 44 34.14 47.99 15.93
C LEU A 44 35.05 46.74 15.86
N GLU A 45 36.22 46.88 15.24
CA GLU A 45 37.24 45.83 15.18
C GLU A 45 37.68 45.38 16.58
N ALA A 46 38.05 46.33 17.46
CA ALA A 46 38.47 46.00 18.82
C ALA A 46 37.40 45.25 19.62
N VAL A 47 36.11 45.60 19.46
CA VAL A 47 35.01 44.91 20.15
C VAL A 47 34.79 43.51 19.57
N LEU A 48 34.88 43.34 18.24
CA LEU A 48 34.78 42.02 17.59
C LEU A 48 35.93 41.10 18.01
N GLN A 49 37.15 41.61 18.08
CA GLN A 49 38.32 40.86 18.49
C GLN A 49 38.22 40.45 19.97
N ARG A 50 37.70 41.34 20.83
CA ARG A 50 37.38 41.01 22.21
C ARG A 50 36.32 39.92 22.30
N ALA A 51 35.25 40.00 21.51
CA ALA A 51 34.23 38.96 21.45
C ALA A 51 34.84 37.60 21.06
N ALA A 52 35.73 37.57 20.05
CA ALA A 52 36.40 36.34 19.62
C ALA A 52 37.42 35.79 20.64
N SER A 53 38.00 36.65 21.48
CA SER A 53 38.96 36.25 22.53
C SER A 53 38.31 35.69 23.79
N THR A 54 36.98 35.73 23.90
CA THR A 54 36.27 35.20 25.06
C THR A 54 36.54 33.70 25.19
N THR A 55 36.96 33.24 26.37
CA THR A 55 37.47 31.88 26.61
C THR A 55 36.47 30.75 26.35
N ALA A 56 35.18 31.06 26.18
CA ALA A 56 34.15 30.11 25.82
C ALA A 56 33.79 30.24 24.32
N PRO A 57 34.13 29.25 23.47
CA PRO A 57 33.84 29.30 22.04
C PRO A 57 32.33 29.42 21.75
N TYR A 58 31.43 28.96 22.63
CA TYR A 58 29.99 29.10 22.44
C TYR A 58 29.46 30.55 22.53
N ASP A 59 30.25 31.48 23.08
CA ASP A 59 29.80 32.86 23.30
C ASP A 59 29.78 33.68 22.01
N VAL A 60 30.70 33.48 21.05
CA VAL A 60 30.77 34.35 19.86
C VAL A 60 29.54 34.22 18.97
N ARG A 61 29.12 32.99 18.68
CA ARG A 61 27.92 32.71 17.88
C ARG A 61 26.66 33.25 18.57
N TYR A 62 26.59 33.16 19.89
CA TYR A 62 25.52 33.77 20.69
C TYR A 62 25.55 35.30 20.68
N ILE A 63 26.72 35.91 20.91
CA ILE A 63 26.97 37.36 20.92
C ILE A 63 26.55 37.96 19.56
N LEU A 64 27.03 37.38 18.45
CA LEU A 64 26.69 37.83 17.10
C LEU A 64 25.21 37.55 16.77
N GLY A 65 24.62 36.47 17.28
CA GLY A 65 23.18 36.21 17.14
C GLY A 65 22.29 37.21 17.89
N LYS A 66 22.80 37.81 18.97
CA LYS A 66 22.11 38.85 19.78
C LYS A 66 22.35 40.28 19.26
N ALA A 67 23.50 40.53 18.65
CA ALA A 67 23.90 41.86 18.21
C ALA A 67 23.13 42.33 16.96
N ASP A 68 22.82 43.63 16.90
CA ASP A 68 22.08 44.27 15.80
C ASP A 68 23.00 44.68 14.63
N TRP A 69 23.95 43.83 14.23
CA TRP A 69 24.91 44.12 13.15
C TRP A 69 24.36 43.84 11.74
N PHE A 70 23.16 43.29 11.68
CA PHE A 70 22.53 42.75 10.48
C PHE A 70 21.18 43.45 10.14
N HIS A 71 21.15 44.78 10.29
CA HIS A 71 19.99 45.62 9.97
C HIS A 71 20.19 46.43 8.67
N ARG A 72 19.11 47.00 8.12
CA ARG A 72 19.12 47.68 6.80
C ARG A 72 20.24 48.72 6.64
N SER A 73 20.42 49.62 7.61
CA SER A 73 21.44 50.67 7.53
C SER A 73 22.85 50.11 7.56
N ALA A 74 23.12 49.09 8.38
CA ALA A 74 24.42 48.39 8.41
C ALA A 74 24.74 47.69 7.08
N MET A 75 23.74 47.09 6.42
CA MET A 75 23.93 46.46 5.11
C MET A 75 24.25 47.50 4.02
N LEU A 76 23.49 48.60 3.97
CA LEU A 76 23.67 49.64 2.93
C LEU A 76 24.94 50.48 3.11
N SER A 77 25.45 50.60 4.34
CA SER A 77 26.68 51.34 4.66
C SER A 77 27.95 50.49 4.56
N GLY A 78 27.82 49.19 4.25
CA GLY A 78 28.95 48.25 4.18
C GLY A 78 29.44 47.71 5.53
N VAL A 79 28.86 48.15 6.66
CA VAL A 79 29.24 47.70 8.00
C VAL A 79 29.04 46.19 8.17
N THR A 80 27.95 45.64 7.65
CA THR A 80 27.71 44.19 7.69
C THR A 80 28.80 43.42 6.93
N ALA A 81 29.25 43.94 5.78
CA ALA A 81 30.34 43.31 5.02
C ALA A 81 31.68 43.40 5.75
N PHE A 82 31.94 44.50 6.44
CA PHE A 82 33.12 44.64 7.31
C PHE A 82 33.11 43.59 8.43
N VAL A 83 32.00 43.46 9.17
CA VAL A 83 31.85 42.45 10.22
C VAL A 83 32.07 41.04 9.66
N ALA A 84 31.45 40.72 8.52
CA ALA A 84 31.60 39.41 7.89
C ALA A 84 33.06 39.10 7.50
N ASN A 85 33.76 40.06 6.90
CA ASN A 85 35.17 39.90 6.51
C ASN A 85 36.09 39.76 7.74
N HIS A 86 35.83 40.53 8.81
CA HIS A 86 36.64 40.46 10.02
C HIS A 86 36.42 39.12 10.74
N VAL A 87 35.18 38.66 10.89
CA VAL A 87 34.88 37.33 11.46
C VAL A 87 35.48 36.21 10.61
N SER A 88 35.43 36.31 9.27
CA SER A 88 36.11 35.37 8.37
C SER A 88 37.63 35.36 8.57
N SER A 89 38.25 36.52 8.75
CA SER A 89 39.69 36.63 9.04
C SER A 89 40.06 35.99 10.37
N LEU A 90 39.24 36.19 11.40
CA LEU A 90 39.39 35.54 12.71
C LEU A 90 39.21 34.02 12.60
N ALA A 91 38.29 33.54 11.76
CA ALA A 91 38.09 32.12 11.52
C ALA A 91 39.33 31.49 10.86
N MET A 92 39.89 32.13 9.82
CA MET A 92 41.11 31.64 9.17
C MET A 92 42.31 31.61 10.14
N ALA A 93 42.39 32.57 11.06
CA ALA A 93 43.42 32.60 12.10
C ALA A 93 43.17 31.61 13.26
N ALA A 94 42.00 30.99 13.34
CA ALA A 94 41.67 30.07 14.43
C ALA A 94 42.51 28.78 14.35
N THR A 95 43.17 28.46 15.45
CA THR A 95 44.06 27.27 15.55
C THR A 95 43.32 25.99 15.93
N THR A 96 42.06 26.09 16.40
CA THR A 96 41.24 24.94 16.81
C THR A 96 40.01 24.81 15.92
N ILE A 97 39.61 23.57 15.63
CA ILE A 97 38.42 23.26 14.81
C ILE A 97 37.13 23.85 15.45
N PRO A 98 36.88 23.72 16.77
CA PRO A 98 35.65 24.26 17.36
C PRO A 98 35.54 25.79 17.26
N ALA A 99 36.67 26.51 17.39
CA ALA A 99 36.67 27.96 17.23
C ALA A 99 36.35 28.38 15.79
N PHE A 100 36.89 27.66 14.81
CA PHE A 100 36.56 27.84 13.40
C PHE A 100 35.06 27.59 13.14
N GLU A 101 34.53 26.46 13.60
CA GLU A 101 33.12 26.07 13.41
C GLU A 101 32.14 27.10 14.00
N VAL A 102 32.45 27.65 15.18
CA VAL A 102 31.64 28.70 15.81
C VAL A 102 31.63 29.97 14.98
N LEU A 103 32.80 30.45 14.55
CA LEU A 103 32.93 31.71 13.81
C LEU A 103 32.26 31.62 12.44
N VAL A 104 32.50 30.53 11.71
CA VAL A 104 31.85 30.28 10.42
C VAL A 104 30.36 30.02 10.60
N GLY A 105 29.95 29.28 11.63
CA GLY A 105 28.55 29.06 11.97
C GLY A 105 27.81 30.39 12.24
N ALA A 106 28.45 31.35 12.90
CA ALA A 106 27.89 32.68 13.12
C ALA A 106 27.67 33.48 11.81
N LEU A 107 28.45 33.18 10.75
CA LEU A 107 28.25 33.76 9.42
C LEU A 107 27.14 33.05 8.63
N LEU A 108 27.03 31.73 8.74
CA LEU A 108 26.08 30.92 7.99
C LEU A 108 24.67 30.91 8.58
N ASP A 109 24.52 30.98 9.91
CA ASP A 109 23.24 31.01 10.61
C ASP A 109 22.26 32.08 10.09
N PRO A 110 22.71 33.34 9.89
CA PRO A 110 21.90 34.31 9.20
C PRO A 110 21.41 33.75 7.85
N LEU A 111 22.31 33.28 6.98
CA LEU A 111 21.99 32.89 5.61
C LEU A 111 21.06 31.66 5.51
N ALA A 112 21.17 30.74 6.47
CA ALA A 112 20.36 29.52 6.55
C ALA A 112 18.97 29.74 7.16
N THR A 113 18.69 30.92 7.73
CA THR A 113 17.39 31.22 8.32
C THR A 113 16.54 32.09 7.40
N PRO A 114 15.23 31.80 7.27
CA PRO A 114 14.36 32.54 6.37
C PRO A 114 14.15 33.97 6.86
N CYS A 115 14.11 34.93 5.92
CA CYS A 115 13.74 36.31 6.22
C CYS A 115 12.24 36.33 6.66
N MET A 116 11.93 36.32 7.97
CA MET A 116 10.55 36.27 8.50
C MET A 116 9.88 37.65 8.50
N ASP A 117 8.60 37.74 8.08
CA ASP A 117 7.74 38.89 8.39
C ASP A 117 7.17 38.69 9.80
N ASP A 118 7.49 39.59 10.73
CA ASP A 118 7.10 39.50 12.13
C ASP A 118 5.57 39.68 12.31
N VAL A 119 4.86 38.61 12.66
CA VAL A 119 3.53 38.69 13.32
C VAL A 119 3.62 38.28 14.81
N SER A 120 4.68 37.60 15.23
CA SER A 120 4.80 37.05 16.59
C SER A 120 5.99 37.53 17.42
N GLY A 121 6.89 38.38 16.90
CA GLY A 121 7.95 39.03 17.67
C GLY A 121 9.04 38.10 18.23
N LYS A 122 9.00 36.81 17.88
CA LYS A 122 9.86 35.76 18.46
C LYS A 122 11.05 35.36 17.59
N ALA A 123 11.16 35.88 16.36
CA ALA A 123 12.37 35.66 15.56
C ALA A 123 13.51 36.53 16.08
N GLY A 124 14.73 35.95 16.18
CA GLY A 124 15.93 36.68 16.60
C GLY A 124 16.16 37.95 15.77
N LYS A 125 16.86 38.94 16.34
CA LYS A 125 17.11 40.25 15.71
C LYS A 125 17.71 40.16 14.30
N VAL A 126 18.46 39.09 14.02
CA VAL A 126 19.06 38.74 12.72
C VAL A 126 18.03 38.43 11.62
N ALA A 127 16.77 38.07 11.95
CA ALA A 127 15.75 37.69 10.98
C ALA A 127 14.93 38.87 10.41
N ARG A 128 15.08 40.09 10.97
CA ARG A 128 14.28 41.28 10.60
C ARG A 128 14.86 42.02 9.40
N ALA A 129 14.94 41.36 8.25
CA ALA A 129 15.57 41.94 7.06
C ALA A 129 14.68 41.97 5.81
N CYS A 130 13.51 41.34 5.80
CA CYS A 130 12.66 41.38 4.61
C CYS A 130 11.26 41.87 4.94
N ARG A 131 10.80 42.88 4.18
CA ARG A 131 9.42 43.33 4.17
C ARG A 131 8.94 43.27 2.73
N TRP A 132 8.14 42.27 2.41
CA TRP A 132 7.62 42.08 1.07
C TRP A 132 6.46 43.05 0.85
N ARG A 133 6.68 44.10 0.03
CA ARG A 133 5.56 44.90 -0.48
C ARG A 133 4.85 44.09 -1.56
N ARG A 134 3.52 44.21 -1.67
CA ARG A 134 2.68 43.44 -2.62
C ARG A 134 3.03 43.70 -4.09
N GLU A 135 3.77 44.76 -4.39
CA GLU A 135 4.21 45.12 -5.73
C GLU A 135 5.65 44.63 -5.93
N LEU A 136 5.83 43.69 -6.87
CA LEU A 136 7.11 43.13 -7.29
C LEU A 136 7.98 44.24 -7.91
N GLY A 137 8.83 44.87 -7.10
CA GLY A 137 9.99 45.62 -7.60
C GLY A 137 11.02 44.69 -8.26
N PRO A 138 12.02 45.23 -8.96
CA PRO A 138 13.14 44.47 -9.50
C PRO A 138 13.82 43.60 -8.42
N PHE A 139 14.25 42.39 -8.79
CA PHE A 139 14.90 41.43 -7.89
C PHE A 139 16.10 42.01 -7.13
N ALA A 140 16.76 43.02 -7.71
CA ALA A 140 17.92 43.72 -7.16
C ALA A 140 17.62 44.62 -5.95
N ASP A 141 16.37 45.05 -5.77
CA ASP A 141 15.97 45.94 -4.67
C ASP A 141 15.60 45.18 -3.39
N MET A 142 15.68 43.85 -3.42
CA MET A 142 15.38 42.99 -2.28
C MET A 142 16.53 42.98 -1.27
N LEU A 143 16.21 43.22 0.00
CA LEU A 143 17.19 43.22 1.10
C LEU A 143 17.87 41.86 1.29
N CYS A 144 17.21 40.74 0.98
CA CYS A 144 17.85 39.42 1.05
C CYS A 144 18.95 39.31 -0.04
N THR A 145 18.92 40.02 -1.18
CA THR A 145 20.04 40.06 -2.14
C THR A 145 21.24 40.82 -1.57
N LYS A 146 21.01 41.99 -0.95
CA LYS A 146 22.05 42.79 -0.28
C LYS A 146 22.72 42.06 0.88
N ARG A 147 21.97 41.20 1.57
CA ARG A 147 22.53 40.25 2.55
C ARG A 147 23.60 39.37 1.91
N TRP A 148 23.29 38.71 0.80
CA TRP A 148 24.24 37.80 0.15
C TRP A 148 25.46 38.55 -0.40
N GLU A 149 25.25 39.73 -0.99
CA GLU A 149 26.35 40.60 -1.43
C GLU A 149 27.31 40.91 -0.26
N ALA A 150 26.79 41.24 0.93
CA ALA A 150 27.62 41.57 2.10
C ALA A 150 28.48 40.39 2.60
N PHE A 151 28.03 39.14 2.42
CA PHE A 151 28.73 37.94 2.89
C PHE A 151 29.60 37.29 1.81
N SER A 152 29.30 37.56 0.54
CA SER A 152 29.90 36.90 -0.62
C SER A 152 31.43 36.86 -0.56
N ARG A 153 32.08 38.01 -0.35
CA ARG A 153 33.54 38.13 -0.27
C ARG A 153 34.12 37.34 0.90
N ALA A 154 33.49 37.41 2.07
CA ALA A 154 33.97 36.76 3.28
C ALA A 154 33.90 35.22 3.16
N LEU A 155 32.80 34.71 2.59
CA LEU A 155 32.60 33.27 2.39
C LEU A 155 33.43 32.73 1.22
N ALA A 156 33.56 33.49 0.12
CA ALA A 156 34.43 33.11 -0.99
C ALA A 156 35.89 33.00 -0.54
N ALA A 157 36.36 33.95 0.30
CA ALA A 157 37.70 33.86 0.87
C ALA A 157 37.89 32.61 1.74
N LEU A 158 36.89 32.20 2.53
CA LEU A 158 36.95 30.95 3.30
C LEU A 158 36.93 29.72 2.40
N ALA A 159 36.10 29.72 1.35
CA ALA A 159 36.01 28.62 0.40
C ALA A 159 37.31 28.36 -0.33
N VAL A 160 38.07 29.42 -0.65
CA VAL A 160 39.37 29.31 -1.33
C VAL A 160 40.49 28.97 -0.36
N ASN A 161 40.59 29.67 0.78
CA ASN A 161 41.75 29.55 1.66
C ASN A 161 41.65 28.38 2.67
N ASP A 162 40.44 27.87 2.93
CA ASP A 162 40.21 26.88 3.99
C ASP A 162 39.05 25.91 3.66
N SER A 163 39.06 25.44 2.41
CA SER A 163 37.97 24.64 1.83
C SER A 163 37.61 23.40 2.66
N ALA A 164 38.61 22.71 3.22
CA ALA A 164 38.40 21.47 3.97
C ALA A 164 37.71 21.68 5.32
N ARG A 165 38.13 22.68 6.12
CA ARG A 165 37.45 22.97 7.41
C ARG A 165 36.06 23.54 7.15
N LEU A 166 35.90 24.35 6.11
CA LEU A 166 34.60 24.89 5.71
C LEU A 166 33.63 23.79 5.30
N ALA A 167 34.08 22.78 4.56
CA ALA A 167 33.26 21.61 4.21
C ALA A 167 32.66 20.95 5.46
N GLY A 168 33.44 20.72 6.51
CA GLY A 168 32.93 20.16 7.77
C GLY A 168 31.80 20.99 8.41
N VAL A 169 31.87 22.32 8.34
CA VAL A 169 30.79 23.19 8.84
C VAL A 169 29.55 23.11 7.95
N LEU A 170 29.73 23.01 6.64
CA LEU A 170 28.63 22.93 5.67
C LEU A 170 27.84 21.62 5.76
N GLU A 171 28.47 20.51 6.13
CA GLU A 171 27.77 19.23 6.37
C GLU A 171 26.77 19.31 7.53
N ALA A 172 27.09 20.12 8.55
CA ALA A 172 26.23 20.31 9.71
C ALA A 172 25.11 21.35 9.49
N LEU A 173 25.09 22.05 8.36
CA LEU A 173 24.16 23.15 8.09
C LEU A 173 22.77 22.64 7.69
N ASP A 174 21.73 22.95 8.47
CA ASP A 174 20.35 22.61 8.12
C ASP A 174 19.67 23.72 7.32
N LEU A 175 19.51 23.51 6.01
CA LEU A 175 18.82 24.44 5.11
C LEU A 175 17.32 24.19 4.98
N LEU A 176 16.77 23.15 5.64
CA LEU A 176 15.34 22.85 5.57
C LEU A 176 14.43 24.01 5.99
N PRO A 177 14.73 24.79 7.06
CA PRO A 177 13.91 25.95 7.43
C PRO A 177 13.86 27.02 6.34
N LEU A 178 14.96 27.23 5.61
CA LEU A 178 15.04 28.17 4.50
C LEU A 178 14.18 27.72 3.33
N PHE A 179 14.35 26.47 2.88
CA PHE A 179 13.60 25.91 1.76
C PHE A 179 12.12 25.63 2.09
N SER A 180 11.76 25.51 3.36
CA SER A 180 10.35 25.36 3.78
C SER A 180 9.57 26.68 3.88
N SER A 181 10.24 27.81 3.63
CA SER A 181 9.72 29.16 3.85
C SER A 181 9.19 29.83 2.57
N LYS A 182 9.45 31.15 2.39
CA LYS A 182 9.06 31.93 1.22
C LYS A 182 9.93 31.60 0.02
N THR A 183 9.27 31.50 -1.13
CA THR A 183 9.87 31.05 -2.38
C THR A 183 11.04 31.90 -2.85
N THR A 184 10.89 33.21 -2.75
CA THR A 184 11.86 34.21 -3.17
C THR A 184 13.13 34.22 -2.30
N CYS A 185 13.00 34.02 -0.99
CA CYS A 185 14.16 33.92 -0.08
C CYS A 185 15.01 32.68 -0.43
N ALA A 186 14.37 31.54 -0.61
CA ALA A 186 15.02 30.29 -0.96
C ALA A 186 15.74 30.37 -2.32
N VAL A 187 15.11 31.03 -3.29
CA VAL A 187 15.69 31.31 -4.60
C VAL A 187 16.97 32.15 -4.49
N VAL A 188 16.92 33.27 -3.80
CA VAL A 188 18.08 34.16 -3.65
C VAL A 188 19.20 33.43 -2.90
N ALA A 189 18.86 32.60 -1.92
CA ALA A 189 19.83 31.79 -1.21
C ALA A 189 20.49 30.72 -2.08
N LEU A 190 19.70 30.00 -2.88
CA LEU A 190 20.22 29.03 -3.85
C LEU A 190 21.21 29.71 -4.80
N ASP A 191 20.83 30.85 -5.39
CA ASP A 191 21.71 31.62 -6.28
C ASP A 191 22.98 32.13 -5.57
N GLY A 192 22.84 32.60 -4.33
CA GLY A 192 23.96 33.10 -3.52
C GLY A 192 24.97 32.01 -3.16
N PHE A 193 24.51 30.82 -2.74
CA PHE A 193 25.39 29.71 -2.46
C PHE A 193 26.12 29.21 -3.71
N PHE A 194 25.41 29.05 -4.84
CA PHE A 194 26.06 28.66 -6.09
C PHE A 194 27.14 29.67 -6.50
N ALA A 195 26.84 30.97 -6.46
CA ALA A 195 27.80 32.01 -6.83
C ALA A 195 29.09 32.00 -5.99
N ILE A 196 29.01 31.58 -4.72
CA ILE A 196 30.16 31.58 -3.80
C ILE A 196 30.96 30.27 -3.91
N PHE A 197 30.29 29.13 -4.03
CA PHE A 197 30.89 27.81 -3.81
C PHE A 197 31.13 26.99 -5.07
N THR A 198 30.81 27.52 -6.26
CA THR A 198 31.17 26.87 -7.54
C THR A 198 32.25 27.63 -8.32
N GLY A 199 33.02 28.50 -7.65
CA GLY A 199 34.20 29.12 -8.25
C GLY A 199 35.35 28.11 -8.44
N ASP A 200 36.25 28.39 -9.39
CA ASP A 200 37.34 27.49 -9.81
C ASP A 200 38.19 26.90 -8.66
N ASP A 201 38.31 27.64 -7.55
CA ASP A 201 39.16 27.29 -6.40
C ASP A 201 38.39 26.74 -5.17
N ALA A 202 37.07 26.50 -5.27
CA ALA A 202 36.26 26.13 -4.10
C ALA A 202 36.49 24.69 -3.57
N GLY A 203 37.11 23.82 -4.39
CA GLY A 203 37.53 22.47 -4.01
C GLY A 203 36.46 21.66 -3.26
N ALA A 204 36.83 21.10 -2.10
CA ALA A 204 35.97 20.25 -1.27
C ALA A 204 34.71 20.96 -0.74
N SER A 205 34.80 22.26 -0.42
CA SER A 205 33.67 23.03 0.10
C SER A 205 32.54 23.17 -0.94
N GLY A 206 32.88 23.20 -2.23
CA GLY A 206 31.91 23.24 -3.32
C GLY A 206 31.08 21.95 -3.41
N ALA A 207 31.73 20.79 -3.37
CA ALA A 207 31.04 19.50 -3.39
C ALA A 207 30.08 19.33 -2.21
N THR A 208 30.55 19.65 -0.99
CA THR A 208 29.72 19.61 0.21
C THR A 208 28.57 20.61 0.13
N MET A 209 28.80 21.83 -0.41
CA MET A 209 27.72 22.79 -0.58
C MET A 209 26.64 22.27 -1.53
N VAL A 210 27.02 21.69 -2.69
CA VAL A 210 26.05 21.07 -3.61
C VAL A 210 25.27 19.96 -2.91
N HIS A 211 25.96 19.11 -2.14
CA HIS A 211 25.32 18.07 -1.33
C HIS A 211 24.27 18.65 -0.36
N THR A 212 24.67 19.64 0.45
CA THR A 212 23.79 20.29 1.45
C THR A 212 22.60 20.99 0.79
N LEU A 213 22.80 21.68 -0.34
CA LEU A 213 21.72 22.34 -1.09
C LEU A 213 20.71 21.33 -1.64
N VAL A 214 21.20 20.29 -2.33
CA VAL A 214 20.35 19.24 -2.90
C VAL A 214 19.59 18.53 -1.81
N ARG A 215 20.26 18.15 -0.71
CA ARG A 215 19.63 17.51 0.45
C ARG A 215 18.56 18.41 1.08
N GLY A 216 18.83 19.69 1.26
CA GLY A 216 17.85 20.66 1.80
C GLY A 216 16.62 20.80 0.90
N LEU A 217 16.82 20.85 -0.42
CA LEU A 217 15.76 20.96 -1.42
C LEU A 217 14.93 19.67 -1.50
N LEU A 218 15.55 18.49 -1.48
CA LEU A 218 14.82 17.22 -1.53
C LEU A 218 14.03 16.95 -0.24
N ARG A 219 14.49 17.46 0.91
CA ARG A 219 13.78 17.31 2.20
C ARG A 219 12.53 18.19 2.37
N ILE A 220 12.24 19.13 1.47
CA ILE A 220 10.98 19.88 1.54
C ILE A 220 9.81 18.91 1.40
N ASP A 221 8.66 19.24 1.97
CA ASP A 221 7.46 18.45 1.72
C ASP A 221 7.18 18.47 0.22
N TRP A 222 7.22 17.31 -0.45
CA TRP A 222 6.89 17.06 -1.88
C TRP A 222 5.45 16.56 -2.09
N THR A 223 4.67 16.34 -1.03
CA THR A 223 3.31 15.80 -1.13
C THR A 223 2.23 16.88 -1.27
N SER A 224 2.46 18.07 -0.73
CA SER A 224 1.47 19.18 -0.78
C SER A 224 1.32 19.81 -2.18
N PRO A 225 0.15 19.74 -2.85
CA PRO A 225 -0.04 20.31 -4.18
C PRO A 225 0.06 21.85 -4.18
N SER A 226 -0.24 22.50 -3.06
CA SER A 226 -0.15 23.97 -2.92
C SER A 226 1.27 24.51 -3.05
N ARG A 227 2.29 23.65 -2.91
CA ARG A 227 3.70 24.02 -3.04
C ARG A 227 4.34 23.56 -4.36
N ALA A 228 3.60 22.89 -5.25
CA ALA A 228 4.16 22.31 -6.48
C ALA A 228 4.90 23.35 -7.36
N SER A 229 4.27 24.51 -7.63
CA SER A 229 4.89 25.56 -8.45
C SER A 229 6.19 26.13 -7.86
N TYR A 230 6.31 26.12 -6.53
CA TYR A 230 7.51 26.58 -5.83
C TYR A 230 8.65 25.58 -5.95
N ARG A 231 8.38 24.29 -5.72
CA ARG A 231 9.37 23.21 -5.81
C ARG A 231 9.96 23.13 -7.21
N ASP A 232 9.10 23.23 -8.22
CA ASP A 232 9.50 23.24 -9.63
C ASP A 232 10.45 24.40 -9.95
N GLU A 233 10.17 25.60 -9.44
CA GLU A 233 11.02 26.77 -9.66
C GLU A 233 12.42 26.59 -9.06
N LEU A 234 12.50 25.99 -7.86
CA LEU A 234 13.79 25.68 -7.23
C LEU A 234 14.56 24.62 -8.02
N LEU A 235 13.89 23.55 -8.47
CA LEU A 235 14.53 22.51 -9.28
C LEU A 235 15.00 23.04 -10.64
N VAL A 236 14.20 23.87 -11.32
CA VAL A 236 14.58 24.49 -12.59
C VAL A 236 15.83 25.35 -12.42
N ARG A 237 15.90 26.13 -11.33
CA ARG A 237 17.09 26.92 -11.02
C ARG A 237 18.31 26.05 -10.73
N LEU A 238 18.16 25.05 -9.86
CA LEU A 238 19.23 24.10 -9.56
C LEU A 238 19.76 23.46 -10.85
N PHE A 239 18.86 22.97 -11.70
CA PHE A 239 19.22 22.35 -12.96
C PHE A 239 19.96 23.31 -13.89
N ARG A 240 19.47 24.55 -14.06
CA ARG A 240 20.17 25.55 -14.87
C ARG A 240 21.60 25.80 -14.36
N ARG A 241 21.80 25.87 -13.04
CA ARG A 241 23.14 26.03 -12.45
C ARG A 241 24.03 24.82 -12.71
N LEU A 242 23.50 23.60 -12.62
CA LEU A 242 24.24 22.40 -12.97
C LEU A 242 24.65 22.36 -14.45
N GLN A 243 23.84 22.92 -15.35
CA GLN A 243 24.16 23.05 -16.78
C GLN A 243 25.23 24.12 -17.06
N GLU A 244 25.32 25.14 -16.21
CA GLU A 244 26.30 26.23 -16.32
C GLU A 244 27.69 25.84 -15.80
N LEU A 245 27.87 24.62 -15.27
CA LEU A 245 29.15 24.17 -14.74
C LEU A 245 30.24 24.09 -15.84
N PRO A 246 31.49 24.43 -15.53
CA PRO A 246 32.59 24.53 -16.49
C PRO A 246 33.18 23.15 -16.89
N PHE A 247 32.36 22.24 -17.44
CA PHE A 247 32.76 20.85 -17.79
C PHE A 247 34.04 20.75 -18.64
N SER A 248 34.33 21.75 -19.48
CA SER A 248 35.48 21.74 -20.38
C SER A 248 36.73 22.43 -19.83
N THR A 249 36.57 23.41 -18.93
CA THR A 249 37.67 24.27 -18.49
C THR A 249 38.19 23.90 -17.10
N ALA A 250 37.38 23.25 -16.26
CA ALA A 250 37.77 22.83 -14.90
C ALA A 250 37.21 21.44 -14.57
N PRO A 251 37.75 20.35 -15.16
CA PRO A 251 37.21 19.00 -15.00
C PRO A 251 37.27 18.50 -13.55
N ALA A 252 38.39 18.72 -12.85
CA ALA A 252 38.55 18.26 -11.46
C ALA A 252 37.56 18.92 -10.49
N LEU A 253 37.27 20.21 -10.66
CA LEU A 253 36.23 20.89 -9.88
C LEU A 253 34.85 20.32 -10.22
N THR A 254 34.57 20.14 -11.51
CA THR A 254 33.29 19.63 -11.98
C THR A 254 33.03 18.22 -11.43
N ASP A 255 34.03 17.34 -11.45
CA ASP A 255 33.94 15.99 -10.89
C ASP A 255 33.63 16.02 -9.39
N SER A 256 34.24 16.95 -8.64
CA SER A 256 33.96 17.15 -7.22
C SER A 256 32.51 17.60 -6.98
N LEU A 257 32.01 18.57 -7.76
CA LEU A 257 30.62 19.03 -7.66
C LEU A 257 29.60 17.94 -8.04
N LEU A 258 29.89 17.16 -9.10
CA LEU A 258 29.09 16.01 -9.49
C LEU A 258 29.09 14.93 -8.40
N HIS A 259 30.22 14.71 -7.72
CA HIS A 259 30.28 13.79 -6.59
C HIS A 259 29.36 14.24 -5.43
N GLY A 260 29.34 15.54 -5.11
CA GLY A 260 28.40 16.09 -4.12
C GLY A 260 26.93 15.84 -4.49
N LEU A 261 26.58 16.01 -5.78
CA LEU A 261 25.25 15.70 -6.31
C LEU A 261 24.92 14.20 -6.23
N GLN A 262 25.87 13.33 -6.60
CA GLN A 262 25.72 11.88 -6.54
C GLN A 262 25.41 11.42 -5.11
N THR A 263 26.22 11.84 -4.13
CA THR A 263 26.05 11.48 -2.72
C THR A 263 24.69 11.93 -2.20
N ALA A 264 24.24 13.14 -2.55
CA ALA A 264 22.95 13.65 -2.10
C ALA A 264 21.76 12.87 -2.70
N LEU A 265 21.87 12.45 -3.97
CA LEU A 265 20.87 11.61 -4.62
C LEU A 265 20.83 10.21 -4.00
N ILE A 266 21.99 9.60 -3.73
CA ILE A 266 22.09 8.29 -3.05
C ILE A 266 21.41 8.36 -1.69
N ASP A 267 21.72 9.36 -0.87
CA ASP A 267 21.08 9.57 0.44
C ASP A 267 19.56 9.70 0.33
N ALA A 268 19.08 10.41 -0.69
CA ALA A 268 17.66 10.64 -0.93
C ALA A 268 16.91 9.38 -1.42
N THR A 269 17.61 8.37 -1.94
CA THR A 269 16.97 7.10 -2.37
C THR A 269 16.42 6.27 -1.20
N ILE A 270 16.82 6.59 0.05
CA ILE A 270 16.25 5.99 1.26
C ILE A 270 14.79 6.40 1.46
N THR A 271 14.40 7.59 1.00
CA THR A 271 13.02 8.09 1.05
C THR A 271 12.63 8.66 -0.31
N PRO A 272 12.45 7.80 -1.34
CA PRO A 272 12.30 8.26 -2.70
C PRO A 272 10.92 8.91 -2.90
N HIS A 273 10.91 10.07 -3.55
CA HIS A 273 9.71 10.82 -3.93
C HIS A 273 9.91 11.48 -5.30
N GLU A 274 8.89 12.19 -5.80
CA GLU A 274 8.89 12.78 -7.15
C GLU A 274 10.12 13.66 -7.45
N GLY A 275 10.52 14.52 -6.51
CA GLY A 275 11.70 15.37 -6.64
C GLY A 275 13.02 14.61 -6.81
N VAL A 276 13.22 13.48 -6.11
CA VAL A 276 14.43 12.65 -6.26
C VAL A 276 14.51 12.08 -7.66
N VAL A 277 13.38 11.57 -8.17
CA VAL A 277 13.31 11.00 -9.50
C VAL A 277 13.56 12.06 -10.57
N LEU A 278 12.91 13.22 -10.45
CA LEU A 278 13.09 14.30 -11.40
C LEU A 278 14.53 14.81 -11.41
N LEU A 279 15.13 15.00 -10.24
CA LEU A 279 16.53 15.43 -10.15
C LEU A 279 17.48 14.38 -10.71
N MET A 280 17.25 13.09 -10.46
CA MET A 280 18.02 12.00 -11.05
C MET A 280 17.96 12.03 -12.59
N LYS A 281 16.76 12.26 -13.15
CA LYS A 281 16.58 12.38 -14.60
C LYS A 281 17.32 13.58 -15.18
N LEU A 282 17.21 14.73 -14.52
CA LEU A 282 17.89 15.97 -14.91
C LEU A 282 19.42 15.82 -14.79
N ALA A 283 19.90 15.16 -13.74
CA ALA A 283 21.32 14.86 -13.57
C ALA A 283 21.87 13.98 -14.71
N GLY A 284 21.08 13.02 -15.20
CA GLY A 284 21.44 12.21 -16.36
C GLY A 284 21.57 12.99 -17.68
N LEU A 285 20.89 14.13 -17.81
CA LEU A 285 21.09 15.04 -18.96
C LEU A 285 22.40 15.84 -18.85
N VAL A 286 22.90 16.02 -17.64
CA VAL A 286 24.15 16.73 -17.37
C VAL A 286 25.35 15.79 -17.52
N SER A 287 25.29 14.62 -16.87
CA SER A 287 26.31 13.59 -16.97
C SER A 287 25.70 12.19 -16.79
N PRO A 288 25.89 11.27 -17.75
CA PRO A 288 25.43 9.88 -17.61
C PRO A 288 26.16 9.13 -16.49
N ASP A 289 27.38 9.56 -16.13
CA ASP A 289 28.17 8.93 -15.07
C ASP A 289 27.54 9.14 -13.69
N VAL A 290 26.85 10.26 -13.48
CA VAL A 290 26.06 10.49 -12.25
C VAL A 290 24.96 9.45 -12.12
N VAL A 291 24.26 9.14 -13.22
CA VAL A 291 23.21 8.12 -13.22
C VAL A 291 23.81 6.75 -12.89
N ALA A 292 24.91 6.38 -13.55
CA ALA A 292 25.59 5.12 -13.29
C ALA A 292 26.06 4.98 -11.83
N ALA A 293 26.67 6.04 -11.27
CA ALA A 293 27.14 6.05 -9.88
C ALA A 293 26.00 5.92 -8.87
N VAL A 294 24.90 6.66 -9.05
CA VAL A 294 23.73 6.58 -8.18
C VAL A 294 23.10 5.18 -8.25
N LEU A 295 22.92 4.62 -9.45
CA LEU A 295 22.36 3.28 -9.61
C LEU A 295 23.30 2.17 -9.09
N GLY A 296 24.61 2.35 -9.21
CA GLY A 296 25.62 1.49 -8.59
C GLY A 296 25.49 1.49 -7.06
N GLY A 297 25.40 2.67 -6.44
CA GLY A 297 25.14 2.78 -5.01
C GLY A 297 23.81 2.14 -4.57
N CYS A 298 22.75 2.30 -5.37
CA CYS A 298 21.48 1.62 -5.13
C CYS A 298 21.55 0.10 -5.30
N PHE A 299 22.39 -0.39 -6.21
CA PHE A 299 22.63 -1.83 -6.41
C PHE A 299 23.35 -2.42 -5.19
N ASP A 300 24.43 -1.77 -4.75
CA ASP A 300 25.21 -2.21 -3.59
C ASP A 300 24.36 -2.19 -2.30
N ALA A 301 23.60 -1.11 -2.07
CA ALA A 301 22.71 -1.01 -0.92
C ALA A 301 21.47 -1.92 -1.04
N GLY A 302 20.94 -2.06 -2.26
CA GLY A 302 19.69 -2.78 -2.56
C GLY A 302 19.84 -4.30 -2.58
N LEU A 303 21.05 -4.83 -2.79
CA LEU A 303 21.33 -6.27 -2.65
C LEU A 303 21.65 -6.71 -1.21
N SER A 304 21.37 -5.86 -0.23
CA SER A 304 21.31 -6.22 1.18
C SER A 304 20.14 -7.19 1.49
N SER A 305 20.09 -7.73 2.71
CA SER A 305 19.11 -8.75 3.12
C SER A 305 17.68 -8.21 3.38
N ALA A 306 17.45 -6.91 3.18
CA ALA A 306 16.17 -6.27 3.49
C ALA A 306 15.04 -6.73 2.53
N PRO A 307 13.85 -7.08 3.04
CA PRO A 307 12.70 -7.45 2.22
C PRO A 307 12.06 -6.24 1.53
N LEU A 308 11.29 -6.49 0.47
CA LEU A 308 10.42 -5.46 -0.13
C LEU A 308 9.11 -5.38 0.66
N PRO A 309 8.54 -4.18 0.92
CA PRO A 309 8.86 -2.86 0.33
C PRO A 309 9.79 -1.97 1.16
N GLU A 310 10.47 -2.52 2.17
CA GLU A 310 11.37 -1.77 3.06
C GLU A 310 12.70 -1.43 2.37
N ASN A 311 13.11 -2.25 1.40
CA ASN A 311 14.30 -2.03 0.59
C ASN A 311 14.10 -0.91 -0.46
N LYS A 312 14.15 0.34 0.00
CA LYS A 312 13.96 1.56 -0.82
C LYS A 312 15.01 1.75 -1.93
N PRO A 313 16.32 1.48 -1.70
CA PRO A 313 17.32 1.57 -2.76
C PRO A 313 17.03 0.60 -3.91
N LEU A 314 16.62 -0.64 -3.60
CA LEU A 314 16.24 -1.61 -4.63
C LEU A 314 14.98 -1.17 -5.39
N LEU A 315 13.95 -0.67 -4.70
CA LEU A 315 12.75 -0.13 -5.36
C LEU A 315 13.10 1.03 -6.30
N PHE A 316 14.01 1.92 -5.89
CA PHE A 316 14.48 3.02 -6.73
C PHE A 316 15.25 2.52 -7.96
N LEU A 317 16.19 1.58 -7.79
CA LEU A 317 16.91 0.93 -8.89
C LEU A 317 15.96 0.25 -9.87
N MET A 318 15.01 -0.53 -9.36
CA MET A 318 13.97 -1.21 -10.15
C MET A 318 13.17 -0.20 -10.98
N GLY A 319 12.69 0.87 -10.36
CA GLY A 319 11.92 1.92 -11.02
C GLY A 319 12.72 2.64 -12.11
N ALA A 320 13.97 3.02 -11.81
CA ALA A 320 14.85 3.69 -12.76
C ALA A 320 15.14 2.82 -13.99
N CYS A 321 15.43 1.53 -13.79
CA CYS A 321 15.70 0.59 -14.88
C CYS A 321 14.45 0.25 -15.70
N ALA A 322 13.27 0.21 -15.06
CA ALA A 322 12.01 -0.12 -15.72
C ALA A 322 11.46 1.05 -16.55
N HIS A 323 11.51 2.27 -16.01
CA HIS A 323 10.70 3.40 -16.50
C HIS A 323 11.54 4.58 -17.01
N THR A 324 12.83 4.40 -17.28
CA THR A 324 13.65 5.44 -17.89
C THR A 324 14.43 4.93 -19.09
N ALA A 325 14.68 5.82 -20.05
CA ALA A 325 15.57 5.56 -21.18
C ALA A 325 17.05 5.85 -20.87
N LEU A 326 17.36 6.33 -19.66
CA LEU A 326 18.71 6.70 -19.23
C LEU A 326 19.62 5.49 -19.02
N VAL A 327 19.03 4.32 -18.75
CA VAL A 327 19.76 3.06 -18.58
C VAL A 327 19.77 2.31 -19.92
N PRO A 328 20.94 2.05 -20.52
CA PRO A 328 21.05 1.28 -21.75
C PRO A 328 20.54 -0.17 -21.61
N ASP A 329 20.03 -0.75 -22.70
CA ASP A 329 19.54 -2.13 -22.70
C ASP A 329 20.63 -3.14 -22.31
N ASP A 330 21.88 -2.94 -22.74
CA ASP A 330 22.98 -3.82 -22.39
C ASP A 330 23.24 -3.85 -20.88
N THR A 331 23.13 -2.70 -20.21
CA THR A 331 23.24 -2.59 -18.74
C THR A 331 22.08 -3.28 -18.05
N ILE A 332 20.86 -3.16 -18.60
CA ILE A 332 19.67 -3.85 -18.08
C ILE A 332 19.85 -5.37 -18.18
N ILE A 333 20.34 -5.87 -19.32
CA ILE A 333 20.60 -7.31 -19.51
C ILE A 333 21.65 -7.79 -18.51
N ALA A 334 22.75 -7.06 -18.35
CA ALA A 334 23.80 -7.41 -17.37
C ALA A 334 23.25 -7.44 -15.93
N LEU A 335 22.42 -6.46 -15.56
CA LEU A 335 21.76 -6.43 -14.25
C LEU A 335 20.83 -7.63 -14.07
N LEU A 336 20.04 -8.00 -15.08
CA LEU A 336 19.13 -9.15 -15.00
C LEU A 336 19.90 -10.46 -14.80
N VAL A 337 21.05 -10.63 -15.47
CA VAL A 337 21.92 -11.80 -15.23
C VAL A 337 22.34 -11.88 -13.76
N GLN A 338 22.73 -10.76 -13.15
CA GLN A 338 23.09 -10.71 -11.73
C GLN A 338 21.89 -11.01 -10.83
N LEU A 339 20.72 -10.42 -11.10
CA LEU A 339 19.50 -10.63 -10.32
C LEU A 339 18.98 -12.06 -10.41
N PHE A 340 19.18 -12.75 -11.53
CA PHE A 340 18.83 -14.17 -11.69
C PHE A 340 19.88 -15.13 -11.11
N SER A 341 21.12 -14.68 -10.87
CA SER A 341 22.20 -15.52 -10.33
C SER A 341 22.00 -15.85 -8.83
N ASP A 342 22.58 -16.93 -8.32
CA ASP A 342 22.52 -17.25 -6.88
C ASP A 342 23.65 -16.59 -6.07
N ALA A 343 24.43 -15.69 -6.67
CA ALA A 343 25.71 -15.20 -6.12
C ALA A 343 25.60 -14.04 -5.10
N THR A 344 24.39 -13.59 -4.78
CA THR A 344 24.15 -12.35 -4.00
C THR A 344 23.54 -12.64 -2.63
N ALA A 345 23.81 -11.78 -1.64
CA ALA A 345 23.28 -11.91 -0.28
C ALA A 345 21.76 -11.68 -0.15
N ALA A 346 21.13 -10.96 -1.09
CA ALA A 346 19.69 -10.70 -1.07
C ALA A 346 18.86 -11.97 -1.28
N PRO A 347 17.71 -12.12 -0.58
CA PRO A 347 16.81 -13.25 -0.77
C PRO A 347 16.37 -13.40 -2.22
N LYS A 348 16.33 -14.63 -2.71
CA LYS A 348 16.03 -14.92 -4.12
C LYS A 348 14.66 -14.40 -4.57
N HIS A 349 13.64 -14.43 -3.71
CA HIS A 349 12.32 -13.87 -4.05
C HIS A 349 12.35 -12.35 -4.26
N VAL A 350 13.16 -11.61 -3.49
CA VAL A 350 13.33 -10.15 -3.63
C VAL A 350 13.97 -9.84 -4.99
N ARG A 351 15.04 -10.56 -5.33
CA ARG A 351 15.75 -10.39 -6.60
C ARG A 351 14.91 -10.77 -7.81
N LEU A 352 14.18 -11.87 -7.73
CA LEU A 352 13.26 -12.28 -8.79
C LEU A 352 12.11 -11.28 -8.97
N THR A 353 11.58 -10.72 -7.88
CA THR A 353 10.58 -9.65 -7.96
C THR A 353 11.13 -8.44 -8.71
N ALA A 354 12.35 -8.01 -8.40
CA ALA A 354 13.04 -6.94 -9.11
C ALA A 354 13.25 -7.26 -10.59
N ALA A 355 13.79 -8.43 -10.90
CA ALA A 355 14.07 -8.87 -12.27
C ALA A 355 12.79 -8.97 -13.12
N TYR A 356 11.72 -9.54 -12.56
CA TYR A 356 10.44 -9.67 -13.24
C TYR A 356 9.84 -8.30 -13.55
N TYR A 357 9.90 -7.39 -12.59
CA TYR A 357 9.39 -6.04 -12.77
C TYR A 357 10.13 -5.28 -13.87
N ILE A 358 11.46 -5.31 -13.87
CA ILE A 358 12.28 -4.63 -14.89
C ILE A 358 12.03 -5.24 -16.28
N ALA A 359 12.12 -6.57 -16.40
CA ALA A 359 11.95 -7.27 -17.67
C ALA A 359 10.55 -7.06 -18.27
N LEU A 360 9.51 -7.05 -17.42
CA LEU A 360 8.13 -6.76 -17.81
C LEU A 360 8.01 -5.39 -18.49
N HIS A 361 8.50 -4.34 -17.84
CA HIS A 361 8.33 -2.96 -18.32
C HIS A 361 9.24 -2.63 -19.49
N ARG A 362 10.40 -3.29 -19.59
CA ARG A 362 11.28 -3.25 -20.76
C ARG A 362 10.82 -4.16 -21.90
N MET A 363 9.69 -4.87 -21.72
CA MET A 363 9.07 -5.73 -22.73
C MET A 363 10.04 -6.76 -23.33
N LEU A 364 10.94 -7.31 -22.50
CA LEU A 364 12.00 -8.21 -22.97
C LEU A 364 11.41 -9.56 -23.43
N ASP A 365 11.84 -10.04 -24.59
CA ASP A 365 11.42 -11.34 -25.12
C ASP A 365 12.34 -12.46 -24.62
N LEU A 366 11.94 -13.11 -23.53
CA LEU A 366 12.72 -14.16 -22.87
C LEU A 366 12.37 -15.58 -23.37
N ARG A 367 11.59 -15.70 -24.46
CA ARG A 367 11.12 -17.01 -24.97
C ARG A 367 12.24 -17.94 -25.44
N LYS A 368 13.33 -17.35 -25.95
CA LYS A 368 14.47 -18.09 -26.51
C LYS A 368 15.45 -18.57 -25.44
N GLU A 369 15.33 -18.06 -24.22
CA GLU A 369 16.20 -18.39 -23.10
C GLU A 369 15.73 -19.67 -22.38
N HIS A 370 15.96 -20.81 -23.03
CA HIS A 370 15.54 -22.12 -22.54
C HIS A 370 16.07 -22.44 -21.14
N GLN A 371 17.29 -21.99 -20.83
CA GLN A 371 17.93 -22.19 -19.52
C GLN A 371 17.25 -21.35 -18.43
N LEU A 372 16.98 -20.07 -18.70
CA LEU A 372 16.27 -19.19 -17.77
C LEU A 372 14.84 -19.71 -17.52
N ARG A 373 14.15 -20.15 -18.57
CA ARG A 373 12.83 -20.76 -18.45
C ARG A 373 12.86 -22.01 -17.57
N ALA A 374 13.84 -22.89 -17.74
CA ALA A 374 13.98 -24.08 -16.90
C ALA A 374 14.27 -23.72 -15.43
N LEU A 375 15.16 -22.75 -15.21
CA LEU A 375 15.53 -22.28 -13.88
C LEU A 375 14.35 -21.65 -13.13
N LEU A 376 13.60 -20.78 -13.80
CA LEU A 376 12.42 -20.14 -13.21
C LEU A 376 11.29 -21.14 -12.95
N LEU A 377 11.13 -22.19 -13.76
CA LEU A 377 10.09 -23.21 -13.56
C LEU A 377 10.44 -24.25 -12.50
N ALA A 378 11.72 -24.40 -12.13
CA ALA A 378 12.16 -25.37 -11.13
C ALA A 378 11.93 -24.91 -9.68
N ASP A 379 11.98 -23.59 -9.44
CA ASP A 379 12.07 -23.03 -8.08
C ASP A 379 10.70 -22.64 -7.49
N ALA A 380 9.84 -23.65 -7.35
CA ALA A 380 8.41 -23.46 -7.09
C ALA A 380 8.08 -22.72 -5.78
N GLU A 381 8.88 -22.94 -4.74
CA GLU A 381 8.65 -22.37 -3.41
C GLU A 381 8.93 -20.86 -3.36
N ILE A 382 9.81 -20.37 -4.23
CA ILE A 382 10.23 -18.97 -4.24
C ILE A 382 9.15 -18.08 -4.85
N HIS A 383 8.46 -18.57 -5.88
CA HIS A 383 7.38 -17.82 -6.54
C HIS A 383 6.17 -17.58 -5.65
N ARG A 384 6.01 -18.34 -4.55
CA ARG A 384 4.97 -18.07 -3.54
C ARG A 384 5.16 -16.73 -2.84
N GLN A 385 6.39 -16.23 -2.81
CA GLN A 385 6.77 -14.98 -2.15
C GLN A 385 6.86 -13.82 -3.16
N VAL A 386 6.72 -14.09 -4.46
CA VAL A 386 6.67 -13.07 -5.50
C VAL A 386 5.21 -12.66 -5.72
N PRO A 387 4.91 -11.36 -5.86
CA PRO A 387 3.53 -10.89 -6.08
C PRO A 387 2.89 -11.52 -7.33
N GLU A 388 1.63 -11.95 -7.20
CA GLU A 388 0.87 -12.51 -8.33
C GLU A 388 0.76 -11.53 -9.51
N GLU A 389 0.54 -10.26 -9.22
CA GLU A 389 0.36 -9.21 -10.24
C GLU A 389 1.62 -9.09 -11.12
N VAL A 390 2.79 -9.01 -10.50
CA VAL A 390 4.09 -8.95 -11.19
C VAL A 390 4.36 -10.26 -11.94
N THR A 391 4.17 -11.41 -11.29
CA THR A 391 4.45 -12.73 -11.87
C THR A 391 3.57 -13.02 -13.09
N SER A 392 2.28 -12.74 -12.98
CA SER A 392 1.32 -13.02 -14.05
C SER A 392 1.54 -12.10 -15.26
N ALA A 393 1.81 -10.81 -15.03
CA ALA A 393 2.13 -9.87 -16.09
C ALA A 393 3.46 -10.21 -16.78
N PHE A 394 4.48 -10.60 -16.00
CA PHE A 394 5.77 -11.04 -16.52
C PHE A 394 5.64 -12.26 -17.43
N PHE A 395 4.94 -13.32 -17.02
CA PHE A 395 4.74 -14.50 -17.88
C PHE A 395 3.88 -14.21 -19.12
N ALA A 396 2.88 -13.34 -19.00
CA ALA A 396 2.07 -12.91 -20.13
C ALA A 396 2.90 -12.12 -21.15
N THR A 397 3.82 -11.28 -20.69
CA THR A 397 4.55 -10.34 -21.54
C THR A 397 5.85 -10.95 -22.07
N CYS A 398 6.73 -11.39 -21.17
CA CYS A 398 8.08 -11.83 -21.50
C CYS A 398 8.12 -13.26 -22.07
N PHE A 399 7.15 -14.10 -21.70
CA PHE A 399 7.02 -15.48 -22.19
C PHE A 399 5.84 -15.71 -23.14
N ARG A 400 4.95 -14.72 -23.30
CA ARG A 400 3.72 -14.82 -24.11
C ARG A 400 2.86 -16.02 -23.75
N MET A 401 2.81 -16.36 -22.47
CA MET A 401 1.94 -17.43 -21.98
C MET A 401 0.47 -16.99 -22.07
N ASP A 402 -0.40 -17.90 -22.49
CA ASP A 402 -1.83 -17.62 -22.47
C ASP A 402 -2.38 -17.58 -21.04
N ALA A 403 -3.53 -16.93 -20.84
CA ALA A 403 -4.13 -16.75 -19.53
C ALA A 403 -4.46 -18.08 -18.83
N ARG A 404 -4.77 -19.15 -19.57
CA ARG A 404 -5.09 -20.47 -19.01
C ARG A 404 -3.83 -21.17 -18.50
N ALA A 405 -2.72 -21.06 -19.22
CA ALA A 405 -1.42 -21.58 -18.85
C ALA A 405 -0.90 -20.87 -17.59
N ILE A 406 -1.05 -19.54 -17.52
CA ILE A 406 -0.72 -18.75 -16.33
C ILE A 406 -1.59 -19.16 -15.14
N ASP A 407 -2.91 -19.26 -15.32
CA ASP A 407 -3.85 -19.70 -14.27
C ASP A 407 -3.53 -21.11 -13.74
N ASN A 408 -3.14 -22.03 -14.62
CA ASN A 408 -2.74 -23.38 -14.23
C ASN A 408 -1.39 -23.36 -13.49
N TRP A 409 -0.45 -22.55 -13.96
CA TRP A 409 0.87 -22.42 -13.35
C TRP A 409 0.78 -21.80 -11.95
N LEU A 410 0.08 -20.68 -11.79
CA LEU A 410 -0.11 -20.01 -10.49
C LEU A 410 -0.76 -20.95 -9.46
N ARG A 411 -1.74 -21.77 -9.89
CA ARG A 411 -2.38 -22.78 -9.03
C ARG A 411 -1.44 -23.93 -8.65
N ALA A 412 -0.62 -24.41 -9.58
CA ALA A 412 0.34 -25.47 -9.31
C ALA A 412 1.42 -25.06 -8.31
N HIS A 413 1.73 -23.76 -8.23
CA HIS A 413 2.80 -23.22 -7.40
C HIS A 413 2.29 -22.57 -6.10
N ASP A 414 0.98 -22.51 -5.89
CA ASP A 414 0.33 -21.89 -4.72
C ASP A 414 0.75 -20.42 -4.51
N VAL A 415 0.87 -19.67 -5.61
CA VAL A 415 1.15 -18.24 -5.55
C VAL A 415 -0.09 -17.55 -4.99
N LEU A 416 0.01 -17.09 -3.74
CA LEU A 416 -1.08 -16.46 -3.02
C LEU A 416 -1.53 -15.19 -3.76
N ALA A 417 -2.81 -15.14 -4.12
CA ALA A 417 -3.45 -13.89 -4.48
C ALA A 417 -3.33 -12.97 -3.26
N GLY A 418 -2.80 -11.75 -3.42
CA GLY A 418 -2.79 -10.75 -2.36
C GLY A 418 -4.22 -10.61 -1.81
N ALA A 419 -4.47 -11.22 -0.66
CA ALA A 419 -5.82 -11.57 -0.22
C ALA A 419 -6.52 -10.45 0.55
N ASP A 420 -5.84 -9.33 0.80
CA ASP A 420 -6.37 -8.27 1.64
C ASP A 420 -6.75 -7.03 0.81
N ASP A 421 -7.97 -6.54 1.03
CA ASP A 421 -8.55 -5.31 0.47
C ASP A 421 -7.82 -4.02 0.96
N GLY A 422 -6.52 -4.10 1.24
CA GLY A 422 -5.67 -3.01 1.72
C GLY A 422 -4.20 -3.08 1.28
N VAL A 423 -3.82 -3.98 0.38
CA VAL A 423 -2.46 -4.03 -0.18
C VAL A 423 -2.30 -2.90 -1.21
N VAL A 424 -1.38 -1.98 -0.94
CA VAL A 424 -0.99 -0.89 -1.85
C VAL A 424 -0.55 -1.49 -3.19
N PRO A 425 -1.10 -1.03 -4.35
CA PRO A 425 -0.69 -1.49 -5.66
C PRO A 425 0.83 -1.38 -5.85
N TRP A 426 1.45 -2.39 -6.48
CA TRP A 426 2.91 -2.40 -6.66
C TRP A 426 3.45 -1.19 -7.41
N ALA A 427 2.66 -0.64 -8.33
CA ALA A 427 3.05 0.57 -9.05
C ALA A 427 3.07 1.84 -8.19
N GLU A 428 2.37 1.87 -7.04
CA GLU A 428 2.47 2.97 -6.08
C GLU A 428 3.69 2.82 -5.15
N LEU A 429 4.25 1.61 -5.04
CA LEU A 429 5.43 1.33 -4.22
C LEU A 429 6.75 1.61 -4.95
N VAL A 430 6.75 1.52 -6.28
CA VAL A 430 7.95 1.66 -7.11
C VAL A 430 8.07 3.11 -7.58
N PRO A 431 9.14 3.85 -7.19
CA PRO A 431 9.44 5.15 -7.75
C PRO A 431 9.49 5.09 -9.28
N PHE A 432 9.31 6.20 -9.98
CA PHE A 432 9.21 6.27 -11.46
C PHE A 432 7.91 5.74 -12.07
N ALA A 433 7.22 4.78 -11.45
CA ALA A 433 6.02 4.16 -12.04
C ALA A 433 4.78 5.07 -12.06
N THR A 434 4.63 5.93 -11.06
CA THR A 434 3.41 6.73 -10.76
C THR A 434 3.60 8.23 -10.85
N LEU A 435 4.69 8.72 -11.46
CA LEU A 435 5.02 10.13 -11.39
C LEU A 435 3.96 10.99 -12.08
N ALA A 436 3.09 11.61 -11.28
CA ALA A 436 2.32 12.77 -11.67
C ALA A 436 3.27 13.98 -11.74
N LEU A 437 4.20 13.97 -12.70
CA LEU A 437 5.08 15.13 -12.93
C LEU A 437 4.20 16.35 -13.17
N HIS A 438 4.39 17.39 -12.38
CA HIS A 438 3.74 18.66 -12.62
C HIS A 438 4.09 19.15 -14.05
N PRO A 439 3.16 19.77 -14.80
CA PRO A 439 3.38 20.11 -16.21
C PRO A 439 4.63 20.95 -16.48
N ARG A 440 5.03 21.80 -15.53
CA ARG A 440 6.27 22.59 -15.63
C ARG A 440 7.51 21.72 -15.52
N ALA A 441 7.58 20.80 -14.56
CA ALA A 441 8.65 19.81 -14.46
C ALA A 441 8.81 18.96 -15.73
N ALA A 442 7.69 18.53 -16.33
CA ALA A 442 7.68 17.78 -17.59
C ALA A 442 8.20 18.63 -18.77
N ALA A 443 7.90 19.94 -18.81
CA ALA A 443 8.38 20.85 -19.85
C ALA A 443 9.89 21.13 -19.74
N THR A 444 10.43 21.23 -18.52
CA THR A 444 11.86 21.47 -18.28
C THR A 444 12.72 20.30 -18.75
N SER A 445 12.19 19.09 -18.65
CA SER A 445 12.99 17.89 -18.77
C SER A 445 13.10 17.37 -20.22
N ARG A 446 12.20 17.78 -21.14
CA ARG A 446 12.12 17.26 -22.54
C ARG A 446 12.43 15.75 -22.62
N LEU A 447 12.02 14.98 -21.62
CA LEU A 447 12.41 13.59 -21.50
C LEU A 447 11.71 12.79 -22.58
N SER A 448 12.49 12.01 -23.31
CA SER A 448 12.02 11.06 -24.33
C SER A 448 10.96 10.12 -23.78
N ASN A 449 10.06 9.64 -24.65
CA ASN A 449 9.00 8.66 -24.37
C ASN A 449 9.42 7.61 -23.34
N GLU A 450 8.94 7.78 -22.10
CA GLU A 450 9.24 6.85 -21.01
C GLU A 450 8.41 5.56 -21.19
N PRO A 451 8.98 4.38 -20.88
CA PRO A 451 8.21 3.14 -20.86
C PRO A 451 7.01 3.30 -19.91
N PRO A 452 5.77 3.07 -20.35
CA PRO A 452 4.60 3.19 -19.49
C PRO A 452 4.55 2.04 -18.48
N CYS A 453 4.02 2.32 -17.28
CA CYS A 453 3.78 1.28 -16.28
C CYS A 453 2.67 0.32 -16.74
N VAL A 454 3.02 -0.93 -17.03
CA VAL A 454 2.09 -1.97 -17.52
C VAL A 454 1.17 -2.47 -16.39
N LEU A 455 1.59 -2.27 -15.14
CA LEU A 455 0.82 -2.60 -13.94
C LEU A 455 -0.16 -1.49 -13.52
N GLN A 456 -0.42 -0.52 -14.40
CA GLN A 456 -1.37 0.56 -14.16
C GLN A 456 -2.31 0.80 -15.34
N GLY A 457 -3.44 1.41 -15.04
CA GLY A 457 -4.43 1.84 -16.02
C GLY A 457 -5.68 0.95 -16.05
N ALA A 458 -6.76 1.53 -16.57
CA ALA A 458 -8.10 0.96 -16.52
C ALA A 458 -8.18 -0.47 -17.10
N THR A 459 -7.36 -0.79 -18.10
CA THR A 459 -7.31 -2.12 -18.72
C THR A 459 -6.67 -3.17 -17.83
N PHE A 460 -5.55 -2.84 -17.17
CA PHE A 460 -4.86 -3.76 -16.26
C PHE A 460 -5.68 -3.96 -14.99
N GLU A 461 -6.20 -2.89 -14.40
CA GLU A 461 -7.06 -2.93 -13.23
C GLU A 461 -8.32 -3.78 -13.49
N ALA A 462 -8.96 -3.60 -14.65
CA ALA A 462 -10.09 -4.42 -15.06
C ALA A 462 -9.73 -5.90 -15.20
N ASP A 463 -8.56 -6.24 -15.75
CA ASP A 463 -8.08 -7.63 -15.86
C ASP A 463 -7.76 -8.24 -14.49
N VAL A 464 -7.10 -7.50 -13.59
CA VAL A 464 -6.86 -7.93 -12.21
C VAL A 464 -8.18 -8.19 -11.48
N VAL A 465 -9.15 -7.27 -11.58
CA VAL A 465 -10.49 -7.44 -11.00
C VAL A 465 -11.22 -8.64 -11.64
N ALA A 466 -11.13 -8.83 -12.96
CA ALA A 466 -11.72 -9.97 -13.66
C ALA A 466 -11.11 -11.31 -13.21
N ARG A 467 -9.79 -11.40 -13.02
CA ARG A 467 -9.10 -12.59 -12.51
C ARG A 467 -9.46 -12.87 -11.06
N ARG A 468 -9.47 -11.84 -10.21
CA ARG A 468 -9.89 -11.95 -8.79
C ARG A 468 -11.33 -12.41 -8.67
N THR A 469 -12.25 -11.84 -9.45
CA THR A 469 -13.67 -12.25 -9.48
C THR A 469 -13.84 -13.67 -10.03
N LYS A 470 -13.10 -14.07 -11.07
CA LYS A 470 -13.07 -15.45 -11.59
C LYS A 470 -12.60 -16.44 -10.52
N ARG A 471 -11.52 -16.14 -9.79
CA ARG A 471 -11.02 -16.99 -8.67
C ARG A 471 -12.00 -17.08 -7.52
N ARG A 472 -12.61 -15.95 -7.10
CA ARG A 472 -13.70 -15.93 -6.10
C ARG A 472 -14.89 -16.78 -6.55
N ARG A 473 -15.21 -16.81 -7.86
CA ARG A 473 -16.26 -17.68 -8.42
C ARG A 473 -15.85 -19.15 -8.42
N THR A 474 -14.63 -19.50 -8.82
CA THR A 474 -14.17 -20.91 -8.85
C THR A 474 -13.95 -21.50 -7.46
N ALA A 475 -13.57 -20.67 -6.47
CA ALA A 475 -13.49 -21.08 -5.07
C ALA A 475 -14.87 -21.24 -4.40
N ARG A 476 -15.92 -20.65 -4.99
CA ARG A 476 -17.31 -20.71 -4.50
C ARG A 476 -18.25 -21.56 -5.34
N THR A 477 -17.82 -22.09 -6.49
CA THR A 477 -18.69 -22.92 -7.34
C THR A 477 -19.13 -24.14 -6.56
N SER A 478 -20.44 -24.23 -6.31
CA SER A 478 -20.99 -25.35 -5.57
C SER A 478 -20.88 -26.60 -6.45
N ALA A 479 -20.71 -27.78 -5.84
CA ALA A 479 -20.71 -29.03 -6.59
C ALA A 479 -22.00 -29.23 -7.42
N ALA A 480 -23.08 -28.49 -7.10
CA ALA A 480 -24.32 -28.48 -7.86
C ALA A 480 -24.22 -27.77 -9.22
N ASP A 481 -23.28 -26.83 -9.36
CA ASP A 481 -23.07 -26.05 -10.58
C ASP A 481 -22.08 -26.73 -11.54
N CYS A 482 -21.26 -27.66 -11.02
CA CYS A 482 -20.19 -28.33 -11.76
C CYS A 482 -20.54 -29.77 -12.18
N LEU A 483 -21.53 -30.40 -11.54
CA LEU A 483 -21.89 -31.80 -11.78
C LEU A 483 -23.24 -31.91 -12.46
N ALA A 484 -23.31 -32.77 -13.48
CA ALA A 484 -24.57 -33.09 -14.13
C ALA A 484 -25.55 -33.76 -13.15
N PRO A 485 -26.89 -33.55 -13.31
CA PRO A 485 -27.89 -34.05 -12.36
C PRO A 485 -27.84 -35.57 -12.11
N ASP A 486 -27.49 -36.35 -13.13
CA ASP A 486 -27.34 -37.80 -13.08
C ASP A 486 -26.13 -38.24 -12.23
N VAL A 487 -25.02 -37.51 -12.30
CA VAL A 487 -23.83 -37.73 -11.46
C VAL A 487 -24.14 -37.42 -10.00
N LEU A 488 -24.86 -36.32 -9.74
CA LEU A 488 -25.32 -35.98 -8.39
C LEU A 488 -26.23 -37.07 -7.81
N GLN A 489 -27.17 -37.59 -8.61
CA GLN A 489 -28.02 -38.70 -8.21
C GLN A 489 -27.23 -39.98 -7.91
N HIS A 490 -26.21 -40.28 -8.71
CA HIS A 490 -25.33 -41.41 -8.45
C HIS A 490 -24.60 -41.27 -7.11
N ILE A 491 -24.02 -40.09 -6.84
CA ILE A 491 -23.36 -39.78 -5.56
C ILE A 491 -24.35 -39.89 -4.39
N PHE A 492 -25.56 -39.34 -4.55
CA PHE A 492 -26.58 -39.35 -3.50
C PHE A 492 -27.12 -40.74 -3.19
N ALA A 493 -27.07 -41.69 -4.14
CA ALA A 493 -27.48 -43.08 -3.90
C ALA A 493 -26.61 -43.79 -2.85
N PHE A 494 -25.36 -43.35 -2.64
CA PHE A 494 -24.49 -43.86 -1.57
C PHE A 494 -24.82 -43.28 -0.19
N LEU A 495 -25.50 -42.14 -0.12
CA LEU A 495 -25.82 -41.47 1.13
C LEU A 495 -26.96 -42.15 1.89
N SER A 496 -26.97 -42.01 3.22
CA SER A 496 -28.10 -42.45 4.03
C SER A 496 -29.28 -41.47 3.89
N PRO A 497 -30.53 -41.90 4.12
CA PRO A 497 -31.70 -41.02 3.99
C PRO A 497 -31.62 -39.76 4.85
N LYS A 498 -31.00 -39.87 6.05
CA LYS A 498 -30.75 -38.73 6.94
C LYS A 498 -29.75 -37.73 6.34
N ARG A 499 -28.73 -38.22 5.63
CA ARG A 499 -27.76 -37.37 4.92
C ARG A 499 -28.38 -36.75 3.67
N ILE A 500 -29.17 -37.50 2.90
CA ILE A 500 -29.92 -36.98 1.73
C ILE A 500 -30.85 -35.83 2.15
N ALA A 501 -31.59 -35.97 3.25
CA ALA A 501 -32.46 -34.89 3.76
C ALA A 501 -31.68 -33.63 4.17
N ARG A 502 -30.45 -33.77 4.68
CA ARG A 502 -29.58 -32.64 5.01
C ARG A 502 -29.00 -31.98 3.76
N VAL A 503 -28.59 -32.79 2.77
CA VAL A 503 -28.07 -32.32 1.48
C VAL A 503 -29.15 -31.55 0.70
N ALA A 504 -30.41 -32.00 0.77
CA ALA A 504 -31.54 -31.30 0.18
C ALA A 504 -31.73 -29.86 0.70
N ALA A 505 -31.25 -29.55 1.92
CA ALA A 505 -31.34 -28.22 2.51
C ALA A 505 -30.18 -27.28 2.12
N VAL A 506 -29.16 -27.79 1.40
CA VAL A 506 -27.94 -27.03 1.06
C VAL A 506 -28.15 -26.07 -0.11
N SER A 507 -28.87 -26.49 -1.16
CA SER A 507 -29.14 -25.66 -2.34
C SER A 507 -30.41 -26.12 -3.08
N ARG A 508 -30.99 -25.26 -3.92
CA ARG A 508 -32.17 -25.61 -4.75
C ARG A 508 -31.85 -26.74 -5.73
N ALA A 509 -30.65 -26.75 -6.30
CA ALA A 509 -30.22 -27.81 -7.22
C ALA A 509 -30.07 -29.17 -6.50
N PHE A 510 -29.55 -29.18 -5.27
CA PHE A 510 -29.53 -30.40 -4.46
C PHE A 510 -30.93 -30.82 -4.00
N ALA A 511 -31.81 -29.87 -3.68
CA ALA A 511 -33.21 -30.17 -3.42
C ALA A 511 -33.90 -30.84 -4.63
N ALA A 512 -33.65 -30.33 -5.84
CA ALA A 512 -34.18 -30.91 -7.08
C ALA A 512 -33.60 -32.31 -7.36
N ALA A 513 -32.28 -32.47 -7.28
CA ALA A 513 -31.63 -33.76 -7.49
C ALA A 513 -32.01 -34.82 -6.44
N THR A 514 -32.27 -34.41 -5.19
CA THR A 514 -32.77 -35.31 -4.13
C THR A 514 -34.27 -35.59 -4.23
N ALA A 515 -35.03 -34.82 -5.02
CA ALA A 515 -36.44 -35.09 -5.29
C ALA A 515 -36.67 -36.08 -6.44
N ASP A 516 -35.61 -36.45 -7.20
CA ASP A 516 -35.74 -37.31 -8.38
C ASP A 516 -36.31 -38.70 -8.05
N PRO A 517 -37.40 -39.14 -8.70
CA PRO A 517 -37.98 -40.48 -8.53
C PRO A 517 -37.00 -41.64 -8.77
N LEU A 518 -36.04 -41.50 -9.68
CA LEU A 518 -35.05 -42.53 -10.02
C LEU A 518 -34.06 -42.79 -8.88
N LEU A 519 -33.66 -41.73 -8.17
CA LEU A 519 -32.83 -41.85 -6.96
C LEU A 519 -33.57 -42.68 -5.90
N TRP A 520 -34.83 -42.35 -5.62
CA TRP A 520 -35.63 -43.07 -4.63
C TRP A 520 -35.97 -44.48 -5.07
N ARG A 521 -36.19 -44.73 -6.37
CA ARG A 521 -36.35 -46.08 -6.93
C ARG A 521 -35.12 -46.94 -6.68
N ARG A 522 -33.92 -46.41 -6.98
CA ARG A 522 -32.64 -47.11 -6.73
C ARG A 522 -32.46 -47.41 -5.25
N LEU A 523 -32.71 -46.43 -4.37
CA LEU A 523 -32.61 -46.60 -2.92
C LEU A 523 -33.62 -47.61 -2.37
N TYR A 524 -34.84 -47.62 -2.91
CA TYR A 524 -35.90 -48.53 -2.49
C TYR A 524 -35.60 -49.99 -2.88
N LEU A 525 -35.11 -50.20 -4.09
CA LEU A 525 -34.81 -51.53 -4.62
C LEU A 525 -33.42 -52.05 -4.19
N ALA A 526 -32.58 -51.21 -3.58
CA ALA A 526 -31.25 -51.60 -3.16
C ALA A 526 -31.29 -52.72 -2.09
N PRO A 527 -30.66 -53.88 -2.33
CA PRO A 527 -30.78 -55.06 -1.46
C PRO A 527 -30.13 -54.87 -0.08
N SER A 528 -29.22 -53.90 0.06
CA SER A 528 -28.48 -53.60 1.31
C SER A 528 -29.17 -52.59 2.22
N ARG A 529 -30.24 -51.92 1.76
CA ARG A 529 -30.88 -50.81 2.50
C ARG A 529 -31.96 -51.25 3.47
N PHE A 530 -32.59 -52.40 3.21
CA PHE A 530 -33.66 -52.96 4.03
C PHE A 530 -33.34 -54.41 4.40
N LEU A 531 -33.98 -54.90 5.46
CA LEU A 531 -33.75 -56.28 5.96
C LEU A 531 -34.17 -57.39 4.98
N ALA A 532 -34.99 -57.07 3.98
CA ALA A 532 -35.42 -58.01 2.96
C ALA A 532 -35.46 -57.32 1.59
N PRO A 533 -34.97 -57.98 0.51
CA PRO A 533 -35.03 -57.45 -0.84
C PRO A 533 -36.48 -57.27 -1.27
N ILE A 534 -36.74 -56.18 -2.00
CA ILE A 534 -38.08 -55.77 -2.41
C ILE A 534 -38.32 -56.21 -3.85
N VAL A 535 -39.42 -56.92 -4.08
CA VAL A 535 -39.87 -57.27 -5.42
C VAL A 535 -41.16 -56.52 -5.70
N CYS A 536 -41.14 -55.58 -6.64
CA CYS A 536 -42.37 -54.96 -7.11
C CYS A 536 -43.09 -55.94 -8.04
N GLN A 537 -44.35 -56.26 -7.74
CA GLN A 537 -45.18 -57.15 -8.56
C GLN A 537 -46.20 -56.39 -9.44
N HIS A 538 -46.19 -55.05 -9.39
CA HIS A 538 -47.05 -54.25 -10.25
C HIS A 538 -46.55 -54.30 -11.71
N PRO A 539 -47.46 -54.15 -12.70
CA PRO A 539 -47.06 -53.99 -14.10
C PRO A 539 -46.07 -52.82 -14.26
N PRO A 540 -45.13 -52.88 -15.23
CA PRO A 540 -44.13 -51.82 -15.43
C PRO A 540 -44.75 -50.44 -15.78
N THR A 541 -46.04 -50.41 -16.14
CA THR A 541 -46.82 -49.19 -16.40
C THR A 541 -47.32 -48.49 -15.14
N TYR A 542 -47.25 -49.14 -13.97
CA TYR A 542 -47.71 -48.55 -12.72
C TYR A 542 -46.68 -47.55 -12.17
N VAL A 543 -47.08 -46.28 -12.04
CA VAL A 543 -46.21 -45.22 -11.51
C VAL A 543 -46.21 -45.28 -9.98
N HIS A 544 -45.03 -45.52 -9.41
CA HIS A 544 -44.84 -45.52 -7.96
C HIS A 544 -44.30 -44.18 -7.45
N ASP A 545 -44.85 -43.69 -6.34
CA ASP A 545 -44.14 -42.73 -5.49
C ASP A 545 -43.11 -43.48 -4.64
N TYR A 546 -41.94 -43.74 -5.23
CA TYR A 546 -40.85 -44.45 -4.54
C TYR A 546 -40.36 -43.72 -3.29
N ARG A 547 -40.50 -42.39 -3.22
CA ARG A 547 -40.09 -41.59 -2.06
C ARG A 547 -41.03 -41.85 -0.88
N ALA A 548 -42.34 -41.83 -1.12
CA ALA A 548 -43.34 -42.16 -0.10
C ALA A 548 -43.19 -43.62 0.37
N LEU A 549 -43.07 -44.57 -0.56
CA LEU A 549 -42.87 -45.99 -0.26
C LEU A 549 -41.59 -46.24 0.55
N PHE A 550 -40.50 -45.56 0.20
CA PHE A 550 -39.25 -45.62 0.94
C PHE A 550 -39.43 -45.07 2.36
N ALA A 551 -40.04 -43.89 2.51
CA ALA A 551 -40.24 -43.26 3.81
C ALA A 551 -41.11 -44.10 4.75
N GLU A 552 -42.21 -44.66 4.23
CA GLU A 552 -43.12 -45.53 4.98
C GLU A 552 -42.40 -46.79 5.47
N ARG A 553 -41.70 -47.49 4.57
CA ARG A 553 -40.95 -48.70 4.92
C ARG A 553 -39.77 -48.42 5.85
N TYR A 554 -39.07 -47.30 5.67
CA TYR A 554 -37.98 -46.91 6.54
C TYR A 554 -38.47 -46.62 7.97
N ARG A 555 -39.62 -45.94 8.13
CA ARG A 555 -40.27 -45.75 9.44
C ARG A 555 -40.67 -47.09 10.06
N ALA A 556 -41.28 -47.96 9.26
CA ALA A 556 -41.68 -49.31 9.68
C ALA A 556 -40.50 -50.13 10.20
N GLU A 557 -39.41 -50.17 9.44
CA GLU A 557 -38.23 -50.95 9.80
C GLU A 557 -37.50 -50.36 11.01
N ARG A 558 -37.46 -49.03 11.15
CA ARG A 558 -36.91 -48.39 12.34
C ARG A 558 -37.74 -48.71 13.59
N ALA A 559 -39.07 -48.66 13.48
CA ALA A 559 -39.98 -49.06 14.54
C ALA A 559 -39.80 -50.55 14.89
N PHE A 560 -39.64 -51.40 13.87
CA PHE A 560 -39.34 -52.82 14.01
C PHE A 560 -38.01 -53.07 14.75
N ARG A 561 -36.92 -52.39 14.36
CA ARG A 561 -35.61 -52.52 15.03
C ARG A 561 -35.70 -52.09 16.49
N LYS A 562 -36.43 -51.01 16.79
CA LYS A 562 -36.69 -50.54 18.16
C LYS A 562 -37.50 -51.57 18.96
N ALA A 563 -38.54 -52.16 18.37
CA ALA A 563 -39.38 -53.18 19.01
C ALA A 563 -38.65 -54.50 19.24
N ARG A 564 -37.76 -54.92 18.33
CA ARG A 564 -36.95 -56.13 18.48
C ARG A 564 -35.99 -56.03 19.67
N LEU A 565 -35.38 -54.86 19.87
CA LEU A 565 -34.49 -54.60 21.01
C LEU A 565 -35.21 -54.69 22.36
N THR A 566 -36.49 -54.32 22.42
CA THR A 566 -37.27 -54.33 23.66
C THR A 566 -38.00 -55.63 23.96
N SER A 567 -38.21 -56.52 22.97
CA SER A 567 -39.09 -57.69 23.13
C SER A 567 -38.42 -59.07 23.01
N GLY A 568 -37.09 -59.11 22.90
CA GLY A 568 -36.22 -60.25 23.24
C GLY A 568 -36.34 -61.58 22.47
N ARG A 569 -37.50 -61.97 21.94
CA ARG A 569 -37.73 -63.34 21.39
C ARG A 569 -38.77 -63.47 20.26
N ARG A 570 -39.23 -62.41 19.60
CA ARG A 570 -40.21 -62.55 18.49
C ARG A 570 -39.54 -62.58 17.12
N VAL A 571 -39.79 -63.64 16.34
CA VAL A 571 -39.43 -63.73 14.92
C VAL A 571 -40.40 -62.86 14.13
N LEU A 572 -40.02 -61.60 13.96
CA LEU A 572 -40.80 -60.65 13.20
C LEU A 572 -40.32 -60.67 11.74
N VAL A 573 -41.23 -60.91 10.80
CA VAL A 573 -40.93 -60.96 9.35
C VAL A 573 -41.67 -59.84 8.62
N LEU A 574 -40.94 -59.08 7.80
CA LEU A 574 -41.49 -58.02 6.94
C LEU A 574 -41.85 -58.61 5.58
N CYS A 575 -43.04 -58.28 5.06
CA CYS A 575 -43.47 -58.71 3.74
C CYS A 575 -42.61 -58.08 2.63
N ASN A 576 -42.16 -58.91 1.68
CA ASN A 576 -41.34 -58.50 0.54
C ASN A 576 -42.14 -58.18 -0.74
N ILE A 577 -43.46 -58.42 -0.74
CA ILE A 577 -44.28 -58.45 -1.97
C ILE A 577 -45.07 -57.15 -2.26
N CYS A 578 -45.49 -56.36 -1.26
CA CYS A 578 -46.51 -55.33 -1.56
C CYS A 578 -46.33 -53.92 -0.97
N GLY A 579 -45.20 -53.62 -0.32
CA GLY A 579 -45.06 -52.34 0.39
C GLY A 579 -45.96 -52.22 1.64
N CYS A 580 -46.79 -53.23 1.92
CA CYS A 580 -47.49 -53.41 3.18
C CYS A 580 -46.48 -53.50 4.34
N VAL A 581 -46.60 -52.56 5.29
CA VAL A 581 -45.88 -52.50 6.58
C VAL A 581 -46.34 -53.62 7.54
N HIS A 582 -46.72 -54.79 7.00
CA HIS A 582 -47.18 -55.89 7.81
C HIS A 582 -45.98 -56.59 8.47
N VAL A 583 -45.98 -56.55 9.80
CA VAL A 583 -44.99 -57.25 10.63
C VAL A 583 -45.67 -58.49 11.21
N SER A 584 -45.37 -59.65 10.65
CA SER A 584 -45.91 -60.92 11.13
C SER A 584 -45.13 -61.41 12.35
N LYS A 585 -45.83 -61.91 13.38
CA LYS A 585 -45.23 -62.38 14.65
C LYS A 585 -44.63 -63.80 14.58
N SER A 586 -44.87 -64.53 13.48
CA SER A 586 -44.34 -65.85 13.20
C SER A 586 -44.11 -66.04 11.70
N THR A 587 -43.25 -66.98 11.33
CA THR A 587 -43.01 -67.40 9.93
C THR A 587 -44.27 -67.97 9.29
N SER A 588 -45.12 -68.68 10.04
CA SER A 588 -46.40 -69.20 9.55
C SER A 588 -47.38 -68.08 9.17
N LEU A 589 -47.47 -67.00 9.97
CA LEU A 589 -48.28 -65.82 9.67
C LEU A 589 -47.69 -65.00 8.51
N ALA A 590 -46.37 -64.97 8.39
CA ALA A 590 -45.70 -64.35 7.25
C ALA A 590 -46.02 -65.12 5.95
N PHE A 591 -46.01 -66.45 6.01
CA PHE A 591 -46.34 -67.31 4.87
C PHE A 591 -47.81 -67.18 4.47
N THR A 592 -48.76 -67.14 5.42
CA THR A 592 -50.18 -66.91 5.10
C THR A 592 -50.41 -65.52 4.51
N HIS A 593 -49.74 -64.48 5.03
CA HIS A 593 -49.80 -63.13 4.46
C HIS A 593 -49.19 -63.06 3.05
N THR A 594 -48.08 -63.75 2.82
CA THR A 594 -47.43 -63.85 1.49
C THR A 594 -48.31 -64.62 0.51
N LYS A 595 -48.96 -65.70 0.97
CA LYS A 595 -49.92 -66.49 0.19
C LYS A 595 -51.16 -65.68 -0.17
N GLN A 596 -51.65 -64.83 0.74
CA GLN A 596 -52.72 -63.87 0.44
C GLN A 596 -52.37 -62.95 -0.72
N HIS A 597 -51.12 -62.48 -0.84
CA HIS A 597 -50.65 -61.72 -2.00
C HIS A 597 -50.60 -62.54 -3.29
N ALA A 598 -50.17 -63.81 -3.23
CA ALA A 598 -50.16 -64.69 -4.40
C ALA A 598 -51.58 -64.99 -4.94
N THR A 599 -52.55 -65.17 -4.05
CA THR A 599 -53.97 -65.36 -4.40
C THR A 599 -54.71 -64.04 -4.70
N SER A 600 -54.12 -62.89 -4.36
CA SER A 600 -54.65 -61.53 -4.53
C SER A 600 -54.59 -61.02 -5.98
N ARG A 601 -54.04 -61.78 -6.93
CA ARG A 601 -53.95 -61.40 -8.36
C ARG A 601 -55.29 -61.09 -9.04
N THR A 602 -56.43 -61.28 -8.37
CA THR A 602 -57.75 -60.85 -8.82
C THR A 602 -58.56 -60.15 -7.72
N TYR A 603 -58.00 -59.15 -7.02
CA TYR A 603 -58.84 -58.24 -6.22
C TYR A 603 -59.63 -57.32 -7.17
N LYS A 604 -60.90 -57.67 -7.45
CA LYS A 604 -61.89 -56.67 -7.86
C LYS A 604 -61.91 -55.61 -6.76
N ALA A 605 -61.42 -54.42 -7.08
CA ALA A 605 -61.44 -53.30 -6.16
C ALA A 605 -62.88 -53.13 -5.67
N ILE A 606 -63.10 -53.09 -4.35
CA ILE A 606 -64.44 -53.02 -3.80
C ILE A 606 -64.89 -51.57 -3.94
N PRO A 607 -65.83 -51.23 -4.84
CA PRO A 607 -66.26 -49.85 -4.97
C PRO A 607 -66.98 -49.43 -3.69
N CYS A 608 -66.77 -48.19 -3.27
CA CYS A 608 -67.69 -47.59 -2.33
C CYS A 608 -69.05 -47.43 -3.03
N PRO A 609 -70.16 -47.87 -2.41
CA PRO A 609 -71.47 -47.67 -3.03
C PRO A 609 -71.89 -46.19 -3.08
N GLU A 610 -71.19 -45.31 -2.35
CA GLU A 610 -71.60 -43.91 -2.13
C GLU A 610 -70.64 -42.89 -2.77
N CYS A 611 -69.49 -43.35 -3.31
CA CYS A 611 -68.52 -42.50 -3.98
C CYS A 611 -67.68 -43.31 -4.98
N PRO A 612 -66.98 -42.67 -5.92
CA PRO A 612 -66.19 -43.38 -6.94
C PRO A 612 -64.89 -44.02 -6.41
N GLU A 613 -64.59 -43.93 -5.11
CA GLU A 613 -63.38 -44.53 -4.53
C GLU A 613 -63.51 -46.06 -4.41
N HIS A 614 -62.41 -46.76 -4.68
CA HIS A 614 -62.35 -48.22 -4.59
C HIS A 614 -61.30 -48.66 -3.58
N PHE A 615 -61.60 -49.73 -2.84
CA PHE A 615 -60.75 -50.19 -1.74
C PHE A 615 -60.30 -51.62 -1.95
N ALA A 616 -59.02 -51.86 -1.70
CA ALA A 616 -58.44 -53.21 -1.77
C ALA A 616 -58.96 -54.14 -0.66
N PHE A 617 -59.45 -53.58 0.47
CA PHE A 617 -59.91 -54.36 1.62
C PHE A 617 -61.21 -53.81 2.21
N LYS A 618 -62.11 -54.72 2.61
CA LYS A 618 -63.40 -54.40 3.21
C LYS A 618 -63.27 -53.50 4.46
N ASN A 619 -62.21 -53.68 5.25
CA ASN A 619 -61.98 -52.87 6.45
C ASN A 619 -61.67 -51.41 6.11
N LYS A 620 -60.93 -51.17 5.02
CA LYS A 620 -60.63 -49.82 4.54
C LYS A 620 -61.85 -49.14 3.92
N LEU A 621 -62.69 -49.90 3.22
CA LEU A 621 -64.01 -49.41 2.79
C LEU A 621 -64.89 -49.02 4.00
N ILE A 622 -64.90 -49.81 5.07
CA ILE A 622 -65.68 -49.50 6.28
C ILE A 622 -65.15 -48.25 6.99
N GLU A 623 -63.82 -48.09 7.09
CA GLU A 623 -63.20 -46.87 7.65
C GLU A 623 -63.56 -45.64 6.81
N HIS A 624 -63.43 -45.73 5.48
CA HIS A 624 -63.82 -44.66 4.56
C HIS A 624 -65.31 -44.32 4.70
N ARG A 625 -66.22 -45.31 4.70
CA ARG A 625 -67.66 -45.06 4.85
C ARG A 625 -68.03 -44.43 6.20
N ARG A 626 -67.29 -44.74 7.27
CA ARG A 626 -67.46 -44.06 8.56
C ARG A 626 -67.01 -42.61 8.53
N ALA A 627 -65.88 -42.33 7.86
CA ALA A 627 -65.26 -41.02 7.84
C ALA A 627 -65.92 -40.06 6.83
N ALA A 628 -66.15 -40.52 5.60
CA ALA A 628 -66.65 -39.71 4.50
C ALA A 628 -68.18 -39.72 4.39
N HIS A 629 -68.84 -40.80 4.86
CA HIS A 629 -70.28 -40.98 4.69
C HIS A 629 -71.06 -41.16 6.00
N GLY A 630 -70.40 -41.03 7.15
CA GLY A 630 -71.06 -41.09 8.47
C GLY A 630 -71.68 -42.46 8.82
N PHE A 631 -71.32 -43.53 8.11
CA PHE A 631 -71.94 -44.85 8.27
C PHE A 631 -71.67 -45.43 9.67
N GLY A 632 -72.69 -45.43 10.54
CA GLY A 632 -72.64 -46.06 11.86
C GLY A 632 -72.43 -45.14 13.09
N ARG A 633 -72.80 -43.85 13.03
CA ARG A 633 -73.00 -43.06 14.26
C ARG A 633 -74.42 -43.28 14.81
N PRO A 634 -74.60 -43.74 16.07
CA PRO A 634 -75.92 -43.78 16.71
C PRO A 634 -76.49 -42.35 16.84
N ARG A 635 -77.77 -42.18 16.49
CA ARG A 635 -78.52 -40.93 16.69
C ARG A 635 -78.51 -40.54 18.17
N ARG A 636 -77.82 -39.45 18.52
CA ARG A 636 -78.01 -38.76 19.80
C ARG A 636 -79.09 -37.70 19.60
N ILE A 637 -80.19 -37.88 20.34
CA ILE A 637 -81.39 -37.04 20.36
C ILE A 637 -81.01 -35.62 20.77
N GLN A 638 -81.51 -34.65 20.00
CA GLN A 638 -81.46 -33.23 20.31
C GLN A 638 -82.36 -32.91 21.51
N ALA A 639 -81.82 -32.18 22.48
CA ALA A 639 -82.60 -31.33 23.37
C ALA A 639 -82.17 -29.87 23.09
N SER A 640 -83.17 -28.99 23.04
CA SER A 640 -83.11 -27.55 22.80
C SER A 640 -84.09 -26.92 23.79
N PRO A 641 -84.15 -25.59 23.98
CA PRO A 641 -83.11 -24.56 24.10
C PRO A 641 -83.18 -23.86 25.49
N ASP A 642 -82.29 -22.91 25.78
CA ASP A 642 -82.64 -21.61 26.40
C ASP A 642 -81.39 -20.81 26.81
N SER A 643 -81.22 -19.66 26.15
CA SER A 643 -80.80 -18.36 26.74
C SER A 643 -79.38 -18.24 27.34
N CYS A 644 -78.73 -17.10 27.47
CA CYS A 644 -78.84 -15.73 27.01
C CYS A 644 -77.43 -15.15 27.27
N ASP A 645 -77.06 -14.16 26.49
CA ASP A 645 -76.33 -12.97 26.95
C ASP A 645 -74.87 -12.99 27.49
N LEU A 646 -74.11 -12.10 26.84
CA LEU A 646 -73.22 -11.08 27.40
C LEU A 646 -71.71 -11.36 27.59
N ALA A 647 -70.99 -10.37 27.07
CA ALA A 647 -69.77 -9.74 27.57
C ALA A 647 -68.41 -10.20 27.02
N SER A 648 -67.87 -9.37 26.10
CA SER A 648 -66.47 -8.91 26.11
C SER A 648 -66.11 -8.26 27.47
N PRO A 649 -64.83 -8.09 27.84
CA PRO A 649 -63.88 -7.13 27.24
C PRO A 649 -62.47 -7.74 27.08
N GLY A 650 -61.45 -7.17 26.44
CA GLY A 650 -61.15 -5.82 25.99
C GLY A 650 -59.69 -5.48 26.34
N SER A 651 -58.98 -4.81 25.42
CA SER A 651 -57.77 -3.97 25.58
C SER A 651 -56.46 -4.61 26.11
N GLY A 652 -55.26 -4.17 25.72
CA GLY A 652 -54.78 -3.02 24.93
C GLY A 652 -53.33 -3.30 24.46
N SER A 653 -52.90 -2.82 23.29
CA SER A 653 -52.31 -1.49 23.00
C SER A 653 -50.82 -1.36 23.36
N GLY A 654 -49.98 -1.05 22.38
CA GLY A 654 -48.58 -0.64 22.57
C GLY A 654 -47.68 -0.73 21.32
N ASP A 655 -47.90 0.17 20.36
CA ASP A 655 -46.90 1.04 19.66
C ASP A 655 -45.42 0.90 20.12
N GLN A 656 -44.34 0.95 19.32
CA GLN A 656 -43.93 1.80 18.19
C GLN A 656 -42.74 1.15 17.43
N GLY A 657 -42.38 1.65 16.23
CA GLY A 657 -40.96 1.85 15.87
C GLY A 657 -40.43 1.38 14.51
N SER A 658 -40.79 2.12 13.45
CA SER A 658 -39.87 2.76 12.48
C SER A 658 -38.72 1.98 11.79
N ALA A 659 -38.78 1.90 10.45
CA ALA A 659 -37.95 2.72 9.52
C ALA A 659 -37.62 1.98 8.20
N SER A 660 -38.13 2.53 7.10
CA SER A 660 -37.85 2.13 5.72
C SER A 660 -37.20 3.29 4.96
N SER A 661 -36.19 2.95 4.15
CA SER A 661 -35.88 3.45 2.80
C SER A 661 -35.77 4.96 2.52
N GLY A 662 -34.65 5.33 1.90
CA GLY A 662 -34.64 6.31 0.80
C GLY A 662 -33.54 7.35 0.91
N ASN A 663 -32.55 7.28 0.03
CA ASN A 663 -31.88 8.49 -0.47
C ASN A 663 -31.30 8.22 -1.87
N GLN A 664 -31.82 8.99 -2.82
CA GLN A 664 -31.17 9.36 -4.08
C GLN A 664 -30.61 10.77 -3.89
N ALA A 665 -29.35 10.97 -4.27
CA ALA A 665 -28.79 12.18 -4.86
C ALA A 665 -27.47 11.79 -5.53
#